data_AF-A0A4Y1ZAZ2-F1
#
_entry.id   AF-A0A4Y1ZAZ2-F1
#
_cell.length_a   1.000
_cell.length_b   1.000
_cell.length_c   1.000
_cell.angle_alpha   90.00
_cell.angle_beta   90.00
_cell.angle_gamma   90.00
#
_symmetry.space_group_name_H-M   'P 1'
#
loop_
_entity.id
_entity.type
_entity.pdbx_description
1 polymer ?
#
loop_
_entity_poly.entity_id
_entity_poly.type
_entity_poly.pdbx_seq_one_letter_code
_entity_poly.pdbx_strand_id
1 'polypeptide(L)'
;MQQQWFARPADECLKDLNDMAPSVDLIIELVKSFTRQYKKEKRRKAVLDFSDLEHECLAVLRAKDSSPEQERPSIVAEQFRSRFQEVMIDEYQDTNRVQEAILQLITKDSRTGGNLFMVGDVKQSIYGFRLAEPGLFREKYKQFSRPDTDGQVIDLSNNFRSRQEIIDGANFLFRQTMDEKVGGVTYDSAAELCFSAKYPEENRPIDLEIINRASTESEPAGDTDELDSAELEAAAIADRIIAMIGDDGSSPSFQVFDRTRGQMRAIQFRDIAILLRSASTTAAVIKEVLDQRGIPAYAELSNGYFDAVEVSIMLSLLQVIDNPDQDIPLAAVLRSPIIGLHADELAAIRVADRRSGFYQAMKSYLTEGKSKTVQRLSVFLEKLEEWRDFSKNHAVSELIWQIYRDTGYYDYVGGLSGGTQRQANLKAFYDRARQYEKTTFRGLFRFLRFIERMRANGGDLGEARALSEQADVVRIMTIHKSKGLEFPVVFVAGMNKRFNLRDTAEPALLHKDLGFGTKWINPEFRMSSPTLPYLAIKERMKRDAVAEELRILYVAVTRAREKLILIGTVKDALKQVEKCRDTLHQTDWLLPADSRSSASTYFDWLLPSVARHRAAEALHELLEDEPSRTSVFWINRNGGCSLSRLPDFSKVTQRRSSSIRNGCSC
;
A
#
# COMPACT_ATOMS: atom_id res chain seq x y z
N MET A 1 -18.95 13.18 23.86
CA MET A 1 -19.54 11.84 24.13
C MET A 1 -20.89 11.92 24.82
N GLN A 2 -21.04 12.63 25.96
CA GLN A 2 -22.29 12.62 26.73
C GLN A 2 -23.52 13.14 25.95
N GLN A 3 -23.38 14.22 25.19
CA GLN A 3 -24.43 14.78 24.32
C GLN A 3 -24.71 13.96 23.04
N GLN A 4 -23.85 13.01 22.66
CA GLN A 4 -24.03 12.20 21.45
C GLN A 4 -24.60 10.80 21.74
N TRP A 5 -24.24 10.21 22.89
CA TRP A 5 -24.58 8.80 23.19
C TRP A 5 -25.76 8.65 24.16
N PHE A 6 -26.00 9.66 25.01
CA PHE A 6 -27.09 9.64 26.01
C PHE A 6 -28.20 10.65 25.70
N ALA A 7 -28.25 11.17 24.47
CA ALA A 7 -29.32 12.08 24.06
C ALA A 7 -30.66 11.36 23.81
N ARG A 8 -30.65 10.03 23.63
CA ARG A 8 -31.85 9.22 23.37
C ARG A 8 -32.19 8.31 24.56
N PRO A 9 -33.48 8.16 24.91
CA PRO A 9 -33.92 7.19 25.92
C PRO A 9 -33.53 5.75 25.56
N ALA A 10 -33.24 4.94 26.57
CA ALA A 10 -32.87 3.53 26.38
C ALA A 10 -33.97 2.73 25.68
N ASP A 11 -35.24 3.02 25.95
CA ASP A 11 -36.38 2.35 25.34
C ASP A 11 -36.48 2.59 23.83
N GLU A 12 -36.12 3.78 23.37
CA GLU A 12 -36.04 4.07 21.93
C GLU A 12 -34.90 3.31 21.26
N CYS A 13 -33.73 3.24 21.91
CA CYS A 13 -32.61 2.45 21.41
C CYS A 13 -32.97 0.95 21.33
N LEU A 14 -33.72 0.42 22.30
CA LEU A 14 -34.19 -0.96 22.28
C LEU A 14 -35.20 -1.20 21.16
N LYS A 15 -36.10 -0.24 20.93
CA LYS A 15 -37.05 -0.28 19.82
C LYS A 15 -36.33 -0.34 18.47
N ASP A 16 -35.33 0.52 18.25
CA ASP A 16 -34.53 0.50 17.02
C ASP A 16 -33.91 -0.88 16.75
N LEU A 17 -33.44 -1.56 17.80
CA LEU A 17 -32.86 -2.90 17.69
C LEU A 17 -33.90 -3.95 17.33
N ASN A 18 -35.05 -3.93 17.98
CA ASN A 18 -36.15 -4.86 17.70
C ASN A 18 -36.70 -4.66 16.28
N ASP A 19 -36.81 -3.41 15.82
CA ASP A 19 -37.25 -3.07 14.48
C ASP A 19 -36.25 -3.57 13.41
N MET A 20 -34.94 -3.48 13.69
CA MET A 20 -33.90 -3.93 12.75
C MET A 20 -33.65 -5.45 12.79
N ALA A 21 -33.98 -6.14 13.89
CA ALA A 21 -33.67 -7.56 14.07
C ALA A 21 -34.14 -8.47 12.90
N PRO A 22 -35.38 -8.37 12.38
CA PRO A 22 -35.80 -9.18 11.23
C PRO A 22 -34.98 -8.94 9.97
N SER A 23 -34.54 -7.69 9.74
CA SER A 23 -33.70 -7.34 8.60
C SER A 23 -32.29 -7.91 8.75
N VAL A 24 -31.74 -7.86 9.97
CA VAL A 24 -30.44 -8.47 10.29
C VAL A 24 -30.49 -9.98 10.13
N ASP A 25 -31.55 -10.64 10.61
CA ASP A 25 -31.76 -12.09 10.44
C ASP A 25 -31.83 -12.48 8.96
N LEU A 26 -32.55 -11.69 8.14
CA LEU A 26 -32.62 -11.91 6.70
C LEU A 26 -31.25 -11.77 6.02
N ILE A 27 -30.45 -10.77 6.41
CA ILE A 27 -29.08 -10.58 5.91
C ILE A 27 -28.22 -11.79 6.27
N ILE A 28 -28.29 -12.28 7.51
CA ILE A 28 -27.54 -13.45 7.97
C ILE A 28 -27.92 -14.69 7.15
N GLU A 29 -29.22 -14.95 6.94
CA GLU A 29 -29.67 -16.09 6.14
C GLU A 29 -29.29 -15.96 4.67
N LEU A 30 -29.32 -14.75 4.11
CA LEU A 30 -28.86 -14.48 2.75
C LEU A 30 -27.36 -14.79 2.61
N VAL A 31 -26.52 -14.33 3.53
CA VAL A 31 -25.07 -14.59 3.53
C VAL A 31 -24.77 -16.08 3.69
N LYS A 32 -25.49 -16.80 4.56
CA LYS A 32 -25.37 -18.27 4.68
C LYS A 32 -25.77 -18.97 3.39
N SER A 33 -26.87 -18.56 2.76
CA SER A 33 -27.35 -19.11 1.49
C SER A 33 -26.34 -18.89 0.37
N PHE A 34 -25.84 -17.66 0.24
CA PHE A 34 -24.78 -17.30 -0.70
C PHE A 34 -23.53 -18.16 -0.48
N THR A 35 -23.06 -18.29 0.75
CA THR A 35 -21.87 -19.09 1.10
C THR A 35 -22.02 -20.55 0.65
N ARG A 36 -23.19 -21.16 0.89
CA ARG A 36 -23.48 -22.54 0.44
C ARG A 36 -23.46 -22.65 -1.09
N GLN A 37 -24.12 -21.73 -1.79
CA GLN A 37 -24.16 -21.73 -3.26
C GLN A 37 -22.78 -21.47 -3.87
N TYR A 38 -22.04 -20.51 -3.33
CA TYR A 38 -20.69 -20.17 -3.77
C TYR A 38 -19.74 -21.36 -3.61
N LYS A 39 -19.78 -22.04 -2.47
CA LYS A 39 -19.01 -23.29 -2.24
C LYS A 39 -19.40 -24.40 -3.23
N LYS A 40 -20.70 -24.57 -3.52
CA LYS A 40 -21.18 -25.55 -4.52
C LYS A 40 -20.64 -25.24 -5.92
N GLU A 41 -20.67 -23.99 -6.34
CA GLU A 41 -20.16 -23.58 -7.65
C GLU A 41 -18.64 -23.69 -7.76
N LYS A 42 -17.89 -23.36 -6.70
CA LYS A 42 -16.44 -23.57 -6.64
C LYS A 42 -16.08 -25.06 -6.76
N ARG A 43 -16.77 -25.93 -6.02
CA ARG A 43 -16.61 -27.39 -6.12
C ARG A 43 -16.94 -27.92 -7.52
N ARG A 44 -18.02 -27.44 -8.15
CA ARG A 44 -18.39 -27.80 -9.53
C ARG A 44 -17.27 -27.49 -10.53
N LYS A 45 -16.51 -26.42 -10.29
CA LYS A 45 -15.38 -25.98 -11.12
C LYS A 45 -14.02 -26.52 -10.67
N ALA A 46 -13.97 -27.28 -9.57
CA ALA A 46 -12.74 -27.77 -8.94
C ALA A 46 -11.73 -26.64 -8.62
N VAL A 47 -12.22 -25.51 -8.11
CA VAL A 47 -11.40 -24.36 -7.70
C VAL A 47 -11.57 -24.08 -6.21
N LEU A 48 -10.53 -23.49 -5.61
CA LEU A 48 -10.48 -23.05 -4.22
C LEU A 48 -9.98 -21.61 -4.18
N ASP A 49 -10.57 -20.79 -3.31
CA ASP A 49 -10.06 -19.47 -2.96
C ASP A 49 -8.93 -19.59 -1.93
N PHE A 50 -8.14 -18.53 -1.74
CA PHE A 50 -7.13 -18.48 -0.67
C PHE A 50 -7.73 -18.77 0.72
N SER A 51 -8.93 -18.27 1.01
CA SER A 51 -9.65 -18.57 2.26
C SER A 51 -10.10 -20.04 2.34
N ASP A 52 -10.46 -20.67 1.22
CA ASP A 52 -10.82 -22.10 1.23
C ASP A 52 -9.61 -22.97 1.57
N LEU A 53 -8.39 -22.57 1.19
CA LEU A 53 -7.19 -23.33 1.54
C LEU A 53 -7.04 -23.44 3.06
N GLU A 54 -7.26 -22.35 3.80
CA GLU A 54 -7.20 -22.37 5.27
C GLU A 54 -8.36 -23.20 5.85
N HIS A 55 -9.59 -22.96 5.41
CA HIS A 55 -10.77 -23.62 5.97
C HIS A 55 -10.87 -25.12 5.62
N GLU A 56 -10.52 -25.53 4.40
CA GLU A 56 -10.52 -26.95 4.01
C GLU A 56 -9.33 -27.68 4.65
N CYS A 57 -8.17 -27.03 4.82
CA CYS A 57 -7.07 -27.58 5.62
C CYS A 57 -7.52 -27.85 7.06
N LEU A 58 -8.13 -26.84 7.70
CA LEU A 58 -8.68 -26.98 9.05
C LEU A 58 -9.74 -28.08 9.14
N ALA A 59 -10.61 -28.21 8.13
CA ALA A 59 -11.62 -29.25 8.09
C ALA A 59 -11.05 -30.68 7.98
N VAL A 60 -9.88 -30.85 7.34
CA VAL A 60 -9.17 -32.14 7.26
C VAL A 60 -8.46 -32.46 8.58
N LEU A 61 -7.87 -31.45 9.22
CA LEU A 61 -7.12 -31.62 10.47
C LEU A 61 -8.02 -31.78 11.70
N ARG A 62 -9.27 -31.33 11.62
CA ARG A 62 -10.23 -31.41 12.73
C ARG A 62 -11.01 -32.73 12.70
N ALA A 63 -11.07 -33.44 13.83
CA ALA A 63 -11.89 -34.64 13.96
C ALA A 63 -13.39 -34.31 13.91
N LYS A 64 -14.21 -35.26 13.44
CA LYS A 64 -15.65 -35.06 13.25
C LYS A 64 -16.43 -34.83 14.55
N ASP A 65 -15.90 -35.30 15.68
CA ASP A 65 -16.45 -35.15 17.03
C ASP A 65 -15.93 -33.91 17.76
N SER A 66 -15.17 -33.05 17.07
CA SER A 66 -14.74 -31.75 17.63
C SER A 66 -15.94 -30.84 17.89
N SER A 67 -15.90 -30.11 19.00
CA SER A 67 -16.84 -29.02 19.29
C SER A 67 -16.11 -27.67 19.26
N PRO A 68 -16.82 -26.53 19.23
CA PRO A 68 -16.20 -25.21 19.39
C PRO A 68 -15.43 -25.05 20.71
N GLU A 69 -15.79 -25.82 21.74
CA GLU A 69 -15.17 -25.78 23.07
C GLU A 69 -13.99 -26.75 23.19
N GLN A 70 -13.96 -27.79 22.35
CA GLN A 70 -12.92 -28.81 22.35
C GLN A 70 -12.61 -29.26 20.92
N GLU A 71 -11.57 -28.66 20.35
CA GLU A 71 -11.03 -29.11 19.07
C GLU A 71 -10.21 -30.38 19.28
N ARG A 72 -10.49 -31.40 18.47
CA ARG A 72 -9.79 -32.69 18.51
C ARG A 72 -9.03 -32.93 17.21
N PRO A 73 -7.77 -33.39 17.28
CA PRO A 73 -7.00 -33.73 16.09
C PRO A 73 -7.63 -34.92 15.36
N SER A 74 -7.72 -34.83 14.03
CA SER A 74 -8.07 -35.97 13.18
C SER A 74 -6.88 -36.92 13.06
N ILE A 75 -7.09 -38.10 12.45
CA ILE A 75 -6.01 -39.05 12.14
C ILE A 75 -4.90 -38.37 11.30
N VAL A 76 -5.27 -37.46 10.40
CA VAL A 76 -4.30 -36.72 9.59
C VAL A 76 -3.50 -35.73 10.44
N ALA A 77 -4.15 -35.04 11.37
CA ALA A 77 -3.45 -34.16 12.30
C ALA A 77 -2.49 -34.93 13.20
N GLU A 78 -2.87 -36.12 13.68
CA GLU A 78 -1.99 -37.00 14.47
C GLU A 78 -0.76 -37.47 13.68
N GLN A 79 -0.89 -37.72 12.38
CA GLN A 79 0.26 -38.00 11.51
C GLN A 79 1.23 -36.82 11.45
N PHE A 80 0.70 -35.59 11.34
CA PHE A 80 1.54 -34.38 11.38
C PHE A 80 2.19 -34.16 12.75
N ARG A 81 1.45 -34.32 13.84
CA ARG A 81 1.96 -34.27 15.23
C ARG A 81 3.10 -35.26 15.45
N SER A 82 2.97 -36.46 14.90
CA SER A 82 4.01 -37.51 15.00
C SER A 82 5.22 -37.23 14.11
N ARG A 83 5.00 -36.65 12.92
CA ARG A 83 6.05 -36.37 11.93
C ARG A 83 6.88 -35.14 12.28
N PHE A 84 6.24 -34.06 12.72
CA PHE A 84 6.92 -32.81 13.04
C PHE A 84 7.55 -32.89 14.42
N GLN A 85 8.89 -32.87 14.45
CA GLN A 85 9.60 -32.77 15.70
C GLN A 85 9.45 -31.37 16.30
N GLU A 86 9.46 -30.34 15.45
CA GLU A 86 9.26 -28.94 15.83
C GLU A 86 8.52 -28.20 14.71
N VAL A 87 7.71 -27.21 15.08
CA VAL A 87 6.98 -26.31 14.19
C VAL A 87 7.43 -24.88 14.48
N MET A 88 8.07 -24.24 13.51
CA MET A 88 8.62 -22.89 13.66
C MET A 88 7.79 -21.89 12.86
N ILE A 89 7.32 -20.83 13.52
CA ILE A 89 6.52 -19.77 12.90
C ILE A 89 7.23 -18.43 13.07
N ASP A 90 7.52 -17.80 11.95
CA ASP A 90 8.00 -16.42 11.89
C ASP A 90 6.82 -15.45 11.70
N GLU A 91 7.00 -14.19 12.07
CA GLU A 91 5.98 -13.14 11.99
C GLU A 91 4.66 -13.52 12.68
N TYR A 92 4.74 -14.22 13.82
CA TYR A 92 3.59 -14.81 14.50
C TYR A 92 2.51 -13.78 14.90
N GLN A 93 2.86 -12.50 15.07
CA GLN A 93 1.92 -11.42 15.33
C GLN A 93 0.90 -11.17 14.20
N ASP A 94 1.19 -11.62 12.98
CA ASP A 94 0.29 -11.50 11.84
C ASP A 94 -0.64 -12.71 11.67
N THR A 95 -0.57 -13.68 12.59
CA THR A 95 -1.39 -14.91 12.56
C THR A 95 -2.86 -14.59 12.82
N ASN A 96 -3.75 -15.20 12.03
CA ASN A 96 -5.20 -15.14 12.27
C ASN A 96 -5.71 -16.35 13.08
N ARG A 97 -6.96 -16.30 13.55
CA ARG A 97 -7.52 -17.39 14.38
C ARG A 97 -7.64 -18.75 13.66
N VAL A 98 -7.80 -18.75 12.33
CA VAL A 98 -7.91 -19.99 11.55
C VAL A 98 -6.55 -20.66 11.45
N GLN A 99 -5.51 -19.89 11.17
CA GLN A 99 -4.12 -20.34 11.17
C GLN A 99 -3.69 -20.84 12.55
N GLU A 100 -4.06 -20.12 13.62
CA GLU A 100 -3.82 -20.57 14.99
C GLU A 100 -4.46 -21.93 15.27
N ALA A 101 -5.73 -22.13 14.89
CA ALA A 101 -6.40 -23.42 15.06
C ALA A 101 -5.70 -24.55 14.28
N ILE A 102 -5.22 -24.27 13.06
CA ILE A 102 -4.40 -25.22 12.28
C ILE A 102 -3.12 -25.57 13.06
N LEU A 103 -2.41 -24.57 13.58
CA LEU A 103 -1.16 -24.76 14.33
C LEU A 103 -1.39 -25.61 15.59
N GLN A 104 -2.44 -25.34 16.36
CA GLN A 104 -2.78 -26.11 17.57
C GLN A 104 -3.12 -27.57 17.24
N LEU A 105 -3.75 -27.85 16.09
CA LEU A 105 -4.08 -29.21 15.68
C LEU A 105 -2.85 -30.01 15.24
N ILE A 106 -1.82 -29.38 14.67
CA ILE A 106 -0.62 -30.09 14.17
C ILE A 106 0.55 -30.12 15.16
N THR A 107 0.51 -29.30 16.21
CA THR A 107 1.54 -29.26 17.26
C THR A 107 1.22 -30.21 18.40
N LYS A 108 2.26 -30.65 19.10
CA LYS A 108 2.14 -31.49 20.30
C LYS A 108 1.66 -30.62 21.46
N ASP A 109 0.76 -31.18 22.28
CA ASP A 109 0.28 -30.48 23.46
C ASP A 109 1.45 -30.19 24.42
N SER A 110 1.39 -29.07 25.15
CA SER A 110 2.43 -28.66 26.08
C SER A 110 2.78 -29.76 27.10
N ARG A 111 1.76 -30.48 27.58
CA ARG A 111 1.86 -31.62 28.50
C ARG A 111 2.59 -32.84 27.92
N THR A 112 2.71 -32.91 26.59
CA THR A 112 3.40 -33.99 25.87
C THR A 112 4.77 -33.56 25.33
N GLY A 113 5.32 -32.46 25.85
CA GLY A 113 6.63 -31.92 25.46
C GLY A 113 6.52 -30.97 24.27
N GLY A 114 5.58 -30.03 24.32
CA GLY A 114 5.20 -29.10 23.24
C GLY A 114 6.33 -28.65 22.31
N ASN A 115 6.01 -28.46 21.03
CA ASN A 115 7.01 -28.29 19.98
C ASN A 115 6.74 -27.10 19.03
N LEU A 116 6.07 -26.07 19.54
CA LEU A 116 5.79 -24.85 18.81
C LEU A 116 6.83 -23.78 19.18
N PHE A 117 7.64 -23.37 18.20
CA PHE A 117 8.52 -22.22 18.30
C PHE A 117 7.91 -21.07 17.49
N MET A 118 7.78 -19.90 18.12
CA MET A 118 7.17 -18.72 17.48
C MET A 118 8.01 -17.48 17.76
N VAL A 119 8.25 -16.70 16.72
CA VAL A 119 8.94 -15.41 16.79
C VAL A 119 8.08 -14.33 16.17
N GLY A 120 8.16 -13.12 16.70
CA GLY A 120 7.37 -12.01 16.23
C GLY A 120 7.46 -10.80 17.15
N ASP A 121 6.86 -9.70 16.71
CA ASP A 121 6.81 -8.44 17.45
C ASP A 121 5.44 -7.78 17.27
N VAL A 122 4.66 -7.68 18.36
CA VAL A 122 3.33 -7.04 18.36
C VAL A 122 3.39 -5.59 17.85
N LYS A 123 4.52 -4.89 18.06
CA LYS A 123 4.74 -3.51 17.57
C LYS A 123 4.77 -3.44 16.03
N GLN A 124 5.00 -4.57 15.35
CA GLN A 124 5.08 -4.71 13.90
C GLN A 124 3.85 -5.41 13.29
N SER A 125 2.76 -5.58 14.05
CA SER A 125 1.49 -6.12 13.54
C SER A 125 0.75 -5.07 12.71
N ILE A 126 0.75 -5.22 11.39
CA ILE A 126 0.21 -4.23 10.43
C ILE A 126 -0.70 -4.87 9.36
N TYR A 127 -1.19 -6.08 9.59
CA TYR A 127 -2.10 -6.79 8.68
C TYR A 127 -3.50 -7.00 9.29
N GLY A 128 -3.99 -6.06 10.09
CA GLY A 128 -5.32 -6.10 10.71
C GLY A 128 -6.44 -6.19 9.67
N PHE A 129 -6.27 -5.57 8.50
CA PHE A 129 -7.18 -5.68 7.36
C PHE A 129 -7.29 -7.10 6.78
N ARG A 130 -6.34 -8.01 7.09
CA ARG A 130 -6.41 -9.44 6.77
C ARG A 130 -6.90 -10.30 7.95
N LEU A 131 -7.45 -9.66 8.97
CA LEU A 131 -7.90 -10.27 10.23
C LEU A 131 -6.77 -10.92 11.04
N ALA A 132 -5.53 -10.41 10.90
CA ALA A 132 -4.45 -10.74 11.83
C ALA A 132 -4.83 -10.36 13.27
N GLU A 133 -4.51 -11.23 14.22
CA GLU A 133 -4.89 -11.06 15.62
C GLU A 133 -3.66 -10.89 16.52
N PRO A 134 -3.14 -9.66 16.69
CA PRO A 134 -2.04 -9.40 17.62
C PRO A 134 -2.40 -9.75 19.07
N GLY A 135 -3.69 -9.85 19.40
CA GLY A 135 -4.18 -10.36 20.67
C GLY A 135 -3.67 -11.76 20.99
N LEU A 136 -3.55 -12.66 20.00
CA LEU A 136 -3.07 -14.03 20.19
C LEU A 136 -1.63 -14.05 20.71
N PHE A 137 -0.75 -13.27 20.09
CA PHE A 137 0.64 -13.13 20.52
C PHE A 137 0.71 -12.56 21.94
N ARG A 138 -0.04 -11.48 22.20
CA ARG A 138 -0.04 -10.80 23.51
C ARG A 138 -0.58 -11.70 24.62
N GLU A 139 -1.62 -12.49 24.36
CA GLU A 139 -2.19 -13.44 25.32
C GLU A 139 -1.19 -14.54 25.65
N LYS A 140 -0.54 -15.13 24.65
CA LYS A 140 0.52 -16.14 24.87
C LYS A 140 1.73 -15.56 25.60
N TYR A 141 2.16 -14.35 25.27
CA TYR A 141 3.22 -13.64 25.98
C TYR A 141 2.85 -13.48 27.47
N LYS A 142 1.68 -12.90 27.77
CA LYS A 142 1.20 -12.72 29.16
C LYS A 142 1.02 -14.05 29.90
N GLN A 143 0.63 -15.11 29.20
CA GLN A 143 0.50 -16.45 29.77
C GLN A 143 1.88 -17.01 30.12
N PHE A 144 2.80 -17.06 29.16
CA PHE A 144 4.12 -17.70 29.30
C PHE A 144 5.11 -16.89 30.15
N SER A 145 4.88 -15.60 30.37
CA SER A 145 5.66 -14.82 31.35
C SER A 145 5.36 -15.18 32.81
N ARG A 146 4.35 -16.02 33.09
CA ARG A 146 4.04 -16.47 34.46
C ARG A 146 4.96 -17.65 34.85
N PRO A 147 5.40 -17.73 36.12
CA PRO A 147 6.38 -18.73 36.57
C PRO A 147 5.88 -20.19 36.48
N ASP A 148 4.57 -20.43 36.55
CA ASP A 148 3.96 -21.78 36.53
C ASP A 148 3.33 -22.11 35.17
N THR A 149 4.09 -22.00 34.07
CA THR A 149 3.58 -22.38 32.73
C THR A 149 4.52 -23.27 31.96
N ASP A 150 3.95 -24.05 31.04
CA ASP A 150 4.69 -24.95 30.16
C ASP A 150 5.40 -24.22 28.99
N GLY A 151 5.30 -22.90 28.90
CA GLY A 151 5.85 -22.08 27.83
C GLY A 151 6.99 -21.20 28.32
N GLN A 152 7.93 -20.90 27.42
CA GLN A 152 9.07 -20.02 27.70
C GLN A 152 9.00 -18.76 26.84
N VAL A 153 9.16 -17.60 27.47
CA VAL A 153 9.36 -16.30 26.78
C VAL A 153 10.84 -15.99 26.74
N ILE A 154 11.33 -15.55 25.57
CA ILE A 154 12.69 -15.07 25.38
C ILE A 154 12.61 -13.70 24.71
N ASP A 155 13.01 -12.66 25.45
CA ASP A 155 13.04 -11.28 24.93
C ASP A 155 14.39 -10.98 24.29
N LEU A 156 14.36 -10.48 23.05
CA LEU A 156 15.53 -10.07 22.29
C LEU A 156 15.50 -8.55 22.10
N SER A 157 16.08 -7.81 23.05
CA SER A 157 16.11 -6.34 23.01
C SER A 157 17.24 -5.77 22.14
N ASN A 158 18.31 -6.54 21.90
CA ASN A 158 19.48 -6.10 21.15
C ASN A 158 19.17 -5.94 19.65
N ASN A 159 19.25 -4.70 19.17
CA ASN A 159 19.15 -4.32 17.78
C ASN A 159 20.54 -4.28 17.13
N PHE A 160 20.74 -5.18 16.17
CA PHE A 160 21.95 -5.25 15.36
C PHE A 160 21.76 -4.62 13.97
N ARG A 161 20.64 -3.93 13.71
CA ARG A 161 20.26 -3.40 12.39
C ARG A 161 20.59 -1.92 12.20
N SER A 162 20.33 -1.10 13.18
CA SER A 162 20.29 0.34 13.01
C SER A 162 21.36 1.04 13.85
N ARG A 163 21.73 2.24 13.41
CA ARG A 163 22.56 3.18 14.19
C ARG A 163 21.82 3.64 15.44
N GLN A 164 22.59 4.10 16.41
CA GLN A 164 22.11 4.59 17.70
C GLN A 164 21.03 5.68 17.53
N GLU A 165 21.22 6.62 16.61
CA GLU A 165 20.31 7.74 16.40
C GLU A 165 18.91 7.30 15.95
N ILE A 166 18.84 6.26 15.12
CA ILE A 166 17.56 5.67 14.70
C ILE A 166 16.85 5.00 15.88
N ILE A 167 17.62 4.26 16.69
CA ILE A 167 17.12 3.55 17.87
C ILE A 167 16.61 4.55 18.91
N ASP A 168 17.40 5.57 19.22
CA ASP A 168 17.06 6.60 20.21
C ASP A 168 15.86 7.41 19.77
N GLY A 169 15.81 7.82 18.49
CA GLY A 169 14.67 8.54 17.96
C GLY A 169 13.39 7.72 17.94
N ALA A 170 13.47 6.42 17.60
CA ALA A 170 12.33 5.52 17.70
C ALA A 170 11.86 5.37 19.15
N ASN A 171 12.78 5.07 20.09
CA ASN A 171 12.46 4.93 21.51
C ASN A 171 11.84 6.22 22.07
N PHE A 172 12.41 7.38 21.73
CA PHE A 172 11.91 8.69 22.15
C PHE A 172 10.49 8.98 21.65
N LEU A 173 10.17 8.60 20.40
CA LEU A 173 8.83 8.78 19.84
C LEU A 173 7.81 7.81 20.47
N PHE A 174 8.13 6.51 20.50
CA PHE A 174 7.16 5.48 20.87
C PHE A 174 6.92 5.38 22.37
N ARG A 175 7.89 5.77 23.21
CA ARG A 175 7.67 5.93 24.66
C ARG A 175 6.64 7.01 25.00
N GLN A 176 6.48 8.01 24.13
CA GLN A 176 5.50 9.09 24.31
C GLN A 176 4.12 8.76 23.71
N THR A 177 4.06 7.81 22.77
CA THR A 177 2.87 7.62 21.91
C THR A 177 2.21 6.24 22.05
N MET A 178 2.97 5.19 22.36
CA MET A 178 2.50 3.81 22.27
C MET A 178 2.27 3.18 23.66
N ASP A 179 1.03 2.80 23.94
CA ASP A 179 0.63 2.00 25.10
C ASP A 179 -0.45 0.97 24.75
N GLU A 180 -0.92 0.19 25.73
CA GLU A 180 -1.98 -0.81 25.50
C GLU A 180 -3.29 -0.17 25.01
N LYS A 181 -3.56 1.10 25.38
CA LYS A 181 -4.77 1.84 24.96
C LYS A 181 -4.67 2.37 23.52
N VAL A 182 -3.50 2.88 23.13
CA VAL A 182 -3.20 3.45 21.81
C VAL A 182 -1.94 2.76 21.28
N GLY A 183 -2.13 1.83 20.35
CA GLY A 183 -1.06 0.99 19.78
C GLY A 183 -1.17 -0.50 20.15
N GLY A 184 -1.89 -0.81 21.23
CA GLY A 184 -2.23 -2.18 21.62
C GLY A 184 -1.11 -2.96 22.33
N VAL A 185 0.00 -2.29 22.65
CA VAL A 185 1.18 -2.84 23.34
C VAL A 185 1.87 -1.73 24.13
N THR A 186 2.35 -2.04 25.34
CA THR A 186 3.09 -1.08 26.18
C THR A 186 4.51 -0.93 25.66
N TYR A 187 4.97 0.32 25.49
CA TYR A 187 6.35 0.65 25.14
C TYR A 187 7.14 1.05 26.40
N ASP A 188 7.52 0.06 27.21
CA ASP A 188 8.33 0.24 28.42
C ASP A 188 9.82 -0.06 28.16
N SER A 189 10.65 0.02 29.20
CA SER A 189 12.09 -0.24 29.09
C SER A 189 12.45 -1.66 28.63
N ALA A 190 11.55 -2.65 28.78
CA ALA A 190 11.77 -3.99 28.25
C ALA A 190 11.46 -4.08 26.75
N ALA A 191 10.52 -3.26 26.27
CA ALA A 191 10.14 -3.17 24.87
C ALA A 191 11.01 -2.23 24.02
N GLU A 192 11.83 -1.38 24.66
CA GLU A 192 12.78 -0.46 24.02
C GLU A 192 13.85 -1.20 23.20
N LEU A 193 14.23 -0.59 22.07
CA LEU A 193 15.31 -1.09 21.24
C LEU A 193 16.66 -0.80 21.91
N CYS A 194 17.53 -1.80 22.06
CA CYS A 194 18.87 -1.65 22.60
C CYS A 194 19.92 -1.64 21.48
N PHE A 195 20.75 -0.61 21.38
CA PHE A 195 21.81 -0.57 20.38
C PHE A 195 22.88 -1.64 20.62
N SER A 196 23.16 -2.47 19.62
CA SER A 196 24.23 -3.48 19.66
C SER A 196 24.96 -3.64 18.32
N ALA A 197 24.62 -2.80 17.33
CA ALA A 197 25.28 -2.80 16.04
C ALA A 197 26.67 -2.15 16.12
N LYS A 198 27.59 -2.58 15.27
CA LYS A 198 28.92 -1.96 15.13
C LYS A 198 28.89 -0.98 13.96
N TYR A 199 28.90 0.31 14.26
CA TYR A 199 29.01 1.39 13.30
C TYR A 199 30.18 2.32 13.67
N PRO A 200 30.86 2.95 12.69
CA PRO A 200 31.78 4.03 12.98
C PRO A 200 31.09 5.17 13.73
N GLU A 201 31.79 5.78 14.70
CA GLU A 201 31.29 6.94 15.43
C GLU A 201 31.13 8.13 14.49
N GLU A 202 29.89 8.40 14.11
CA GLU A 202 29.51 9.49 13.22
C GLU A 202 28.07 9.86 13.56
N ASN A 203 27.83 11.13 13.87
CA ASN A 203 26.51 11.60 14.26
C ASN A 203 25.61 11.74 13.02
N ARG A 204 24.55 10.93 12.96
CA ARG A 204 23.58 10.93 11.86
C ARG A 204 22.16 11.16 12.41
N PRO A 205 21.74 12.42 12.61
CA PRO A 205 20.43 12.73 13.17
C PRO A 205 19.28 12.22 12.30
N ILE A 206 18.11 12.05 12.89
CA ILE A 206 16.85 11.93 12.15
C ILE A 206 16.44 13.34 11.70
N ASP A 207 16.06 13.48 10.44
CA ASP A 207 15.57 14.75 9.89
C ASP A 207 14.03 14.73 9.85
N LEU A 208 13.42 15.85 10.24
CA LEU A 208 12.00 16.12 10.07
C LEU A 208 11.85 17.36 9.19
N GLU A 209 11.23 17.20 8.02
CA GLU A 209 11.00 18.26 7.06
C GLU A 209 9.50 18.58 6.97
N ILE A 210 9.15 19.83 7.27
CA ILE A 210 7.78 20.35 7.18
C ILE A 210 7.76 21.35 6.03
N ILE A 211 7.12 20.96 4.93
CA ILE A 211 6.99 21.82 3.75
C ILE A 211 5.78 22.72 3.95
N ASN A 212 5.99 24.03 3.96
CA ASN A 212 4.91 25.01 4.09
C ASN A 212 4.38 25.41 2.70
N ARG A 213 3.14 25.04 2.38
CA ARG A 213 2.45 25.47 1.16
C ARG A 213 1.84 26.85 1.41
N ALA A 214 2.58 27.91 1.07
CA ALA A 214 2.06 29.28 1.16
C ALA A 214 0.70 29.37 0.45
N SER A 215 -0.35 29.70 1.21
CA SER A 215 -1.72 29.77 0.73
C SER A 215 -1.84 30.80 -0.40
N THR A 216 -2.12 30.33 -1.61
CA THR A 216 -2.89 31.14 -2.57
C THR A 216 -4.35 30.94 -2.16
N GLU A 217 -5.00 32.02 -1.69
CA GLU A 217 -6.39 32.03 -1.24
C GLU A 217 -7.35 31.81 -2.42
N SER A 218 -7.38 30.61 -2.98
CA SER A 218 -8.37 30.16 -3.95
C SER A 218 -7.91 28.79 -4.41
N GLU A 219 -8.50 27.73 -3.86
CA GLU A 219 -8.95 26.54 -4.59
C GLU A 219 -9.60 25.55 -3.60
N PRO A 220 -10.67 24.84 -3.99
CA PRO A 220 -11.34 23.88 -3.13
C PRO A 220 -10.44 22.68 -2.84
N ALA A 221 -10.43 22.21 -1.59
CA ALA A 221 -9.72 21.01 -1.19
C ALA A 221 -10.31 19.78 -1.89
N GLY A 222 -9.51 19.13 -2.73
CA GLY A 222 -9.84 17.92 -3.49
C GLY A 222 -8.59 17.13 -3.88
N ASP A 223 -8.71 16.19 -4.81
CA ASP A 223 -7.58 15.35 -5.27
C ASP A 223 -6.39 16.15 -5.84
N THR A 224 -6.64 17.37 -6.32
CA THR A 224 -5.61 18.33 -6.78
C THR A 224 -4.66 18.76 -5.67
N ASP A 225 -5.17 18.98 -4.45
CA ASP A 225 -4.36 19.37 -3.29
C ASP A 225 -3.37 18.25 -2.88
N GLU A 226 -3.76 16.98 -3.05
CA GLU A 226 -2.90 15.83 -2.74
C GLU A 226 -1.78 15.64 -3.77
N LEU A 227 -2.06 15.88 -5.04
CA LEU A 227 -1.06 15.80 -6.12
C LEU A 227 -0.01 16.90 -5.98
N ASP A 228 -0.43 18.15 -5.78
CA ASP A 228 0.48 19.27 -5.55
C ASP A 228 1.38 19.03 -4.33
N SER A 229 0.81 18.53 -3.23
CA SER A 229 1.56 18.22 -2.02
C SER A 229 2.59 17.10 -2.28
N ALA A 230 2.22 16.09 -3.06
CA ALA A 230 3.13 15.01 -3.45
C ALA A 230 4.26 15.50 -4.35
N GLU A 231 3.99 16.42 -5.28
CA GLU A 231 5.02 17.04 -6.13
C GLU A 231 6.04 17.85 -5.30
N LEU A 232 5.57 18.63 -4.33
CA LEU A 232 6.44 19.38 -3.42
C LEU A 232 7.32 18.46 -2.57
N GLU A 233 6.74 17.40 -2.00
CA GLU A 233 7.51 16.37 -1.26
C GLU A 233 8.50 15.67 -2.18
N ALA A 234 8.10 15.31 -3.41
CA ALA A 234 8.98 14.66 -4.38
C ALA A 234 10.17 15.54 -4.74
N ALA A 235 9.97 16.85 -4.92
CA ALA A 235 11.03 17.80 -5.20
C ALA A 235 12.03 17.89 -4.03
N ALA A 236 11.54 18.00 -2.80
CA ALA A 236 12.39 18.02 -1.61
C ALA A 236 13.19 16.72 -1.44
N ILE A 237 12.55 15.57 -1.66
CA ILE A 237 13.21 14.26 -1.66
C ILE A 237 14.30 14.21 -2.74
N ALA A 238 14.00 14.65 -3.97
CA ALA A 238 14.95 14.66 -5.08
C ALA A 238 16.19 15.52 -4.74
N ASP A 239 15.98 16.73 -4.25
CA ASP A 239 17.06 17.66 -3.88
C ASP A 239 17.93 17.05 -2.76
N ARG A 240 17.33 16.33 -1.80
CA ARG A 240 18.06 15.65 -0.72
C ARG A 240 18.86 14.45 -1.24
N ILE A 241 18.31 13.67 -2.16
CA ILE A 241 19.01 12.56 -2.81
C ILE A 241 20.21 13.07 -3.62
N ILE A 242 20.03 14.13 -4.42
CA ILE A 242 21.10 14.75 -5.20
C ILE A 242 22.20 15.27 -4.26
N ALA A 243 21.84 15.94 -3.16
CA ALA A 243 22.82 16.41 -2.18
C ALA A 243 23.64 15.26 -1.56
N MET A 244 23.05 14.08 -1.35
CA MET A 244 23.76 12.90 -0.82
C MET A 244 24.69 12.26 -1.85
N ILE A 245 24.28 12.19 -3.12
CA ILE A 245 25.03 11.52 -4.20
C ILE A 245 26.08 12.43 -4.85
N GLY A 246 25.87 13.76 -4.83
CA GLY A 246 26.68 14.76 -5.52
C GLY A 246 26.24 14.99 -6.98
N ASP A 247 26.48 16.20 -7.51
CA ASP A 247 25.99 16.69 -8.82
C ASP A 247 26.37 15.79 -10.02
N ASP A 248 27.43 14.99 -9.91
CA ASP A 248 27.93 14.11 -10.97
C ASP A 248 28.16 12.66 -10.51
N GLY A 249 27.80 12.32 -9.26
CA GLY A 249 28.08 11.02 -8.64
C GLY A 249 29.57 10.75 -8.36
N SER A 250 30.47 11.67 -8.70
CA SER A 250 31.93 11.51 -8.56
C SER A 250 32.43 11.85 -7.16
N SER A 251 31.65 12.61 -6.38
CA SER A 251 31.97 13.01 -4.99
C SER A 251 30.74 12.90 -4.08
N PRO A 252 30.28 11.68 -3.75
CA PRO A 252 29.15 11.49 -2.85
C PRO A 252 29.47 12.05 -1.47
N SER A 253 28.63 12.99 -1.01
CA SER A 253 28.76 13.60 0.31
C SER A 253 28.36 12.64 1.44
N PHE A 254 27.58 11.61 1.11
CA PHE A 254 27.12 10.60 2.05
C PHE A 254 27.78 9.24 1.80
N GLN A 255 28.22 8.60 2.88
CA GLN A 255 28.78 7.26 2.85
C GLN A 255 27.91 6.27 3.62
N VAL A 256 27.83 5.04 3.16
CA VAL A 256 27.09 3.93 3.79
C VAL A 256 28.09 2.91 4.32
N PHE A 257 27.83 2.37 5.51
CA PHE A 257 28.67 1.33 6.10
C PHE A 257 28.31 -0.06 5.55
N ASP A 258 29.23 -0.62 4.78
CA ASP A 258 29.12 -1.99 4.29
C ASP A 258 29.56 -2.98 5.37
N ARG A 259 28.58 -3.63 6.00
CA ARG A 259 28.80 -4.60 7.08
C ARG A 259 29.57 -5.84 6.63
N THR A 260 29.46 -6.23 5.36
CA THR A 260 30.15 -7.43 4.84
C THR A 260 31.63 -7.16 4.64
N ARG A 261 31.97 -5.94 4.22
CA ARG A 261 33.36 -5.50 4.00
C ARG A 261 33.98 -4.78 5.20
N GLY A 262 33.18 -4.39 6.18
CA GLY A 262 33.62 -3.64 7.35
C GLY A 262 34.15 -2.24 7.05
N GLN A 263 33.76 -1.65 5.92
CA GLN A 263 34.28 -0.36 5.44
C GLN A 263 33.15 0.56 4.95
N MET A 264 33.42 1.86 4.95
CA MET A 264 32.53 2.85 4.34
C MET A 264 32.62 2.75 2.81
N ARG A 265 31.48 2.94 2.14
CA ARG A 265 31.39 3.06 0.68
C ARG A 265 30.50 4.25 0.31
N ALA A 266 30.65 4.73 -0.92
CA ALA A 266 29.72 5.69 -1.50
C ALA A 266 28.27 5.19 -1.43
N ILE A 267 27.34 6.09 -1.14
CA ILE A 267 25.91 5.83 -1.27
C ILE A 267 25.56 5.52 -2.73
N GLN A 268 24.64 4.57 -2.93
CA GLN A 268 24.09 4.21 -4.23
C GLN A 268 22.57 4.40 -4.21
N PHE A 269 21.93 4.54 -5.37
CA PHE A 269 20.47 4.70 -5.44
C PHE A 269 19.73 3.53 -4.79
N ARG A 270 20.26 2.30 -4.91
CA ARG A 270 19.71 1.09 -4.26
C ARG A 270 19.62 1.17 -2.73
N ASP A 271 20.41 2.05 -2.11
CA ASP A 271 20.47 2.21 -0.65
C ASP A 271 19.35 3.08 -0.11
N ILE A 272 18.60 3.72 -1.01
CA ILE A 272 17.58 4.71 -0.69
C ILE A 272 16.21 4.10 -0.95
N ALA A 273 15.37 4.10 0.09
CA ALA A 273 13.96 3.75 0.00
C ALA A 273 13.07 4.95 0.36
N ILE A 274 11.99 5.11 -0.40
CA ILE A 274 10.91 6.06 -0.13
C ILE A 274 9.68 5.25 0.26
N LEU A 275 9.28 5.38 1.52
CA LEU A 275 8.16 4.67 2.11
C LEU A 275 6.93 5.54 2.14
N LEU A 276 5.83 4.99 1.62
CA LEU A 276 4.52 5.63 1.57
C LEU A 276 3.49 4.80 2.33
N ARG A 277 2.52 5.45 2.99
CA ARG A 277 1.38 4.72 3.57
C ARG A 277 0.48 4.09 2.50
N SER A 278 0.23 4.84 1.42
CA SER A 278 -0.49 4.41 0.22
C SER A 278 0.30 4.82 -1.02
N ALA A 279 0.48 3.89 -1.96
CA ALA A 279 1.23 4.11 -3.19
C ALA A 279 0.36 4.46 -4.40
N SER A 280 -0.98 4.44 -4.27
CA SER A 280 -1.91 4.45 -5.42
C SER A 280 -1.75 5.61 -6.40
N THR A 281 -1.48 6.82 -5.90
CA THR A 281 -1.33 8.04 -6.72
C THR A 281 0.05 8.67 -6.52
N THR A 282 0.45 8.84 -5.26
CA THR A 282 1.69 9.52 -4.88
C THR A 282 2.96 8.84 -5.37
N ALA A 283 2.97 7.51 -5.51
CA ALA A 283 4.17 6.81 -5.98
C ALA A 283 4.50 7.15 -7.45
N ALA A 284 3.48 7.30 -8.30
CA ALA A 284 3.65 7.68 -9.70
C ALA A 284 4.19 9.11 -9.83
N VAL A 285 3.62 10.05 -9.06
CA VAL A 285 4.07 11.45 -9.02
C VAL A 285 5.53 11.55 -8.56
N ILE A 286 5.89 10.89 -7.46
CA ILE A 286 7.27 10.89 -6.96
C ILE A 286 8.22 10.30 -8.00
N LYS A 287 7.85 9.16 -8.61
CA LYS A 287 8.67 8.54 -9.66
C LYS A 287 8.91 9.50 -10.83
N GLU A 288 7.86 10.15 -11.30
CA GLU A 288 7.95 11.10 -12.42
C GLU A 288 8.89 12.27 -12.11
N VAL A 289 8.77 12.88 -10.93
CA VAL A 289 9.64 13.98 -10.51
C VAL A 289 11.09 13.53 -10.37
N LEU A 290 11.34 12.32 -9.83
CA LEU A 290 12.69 11.75 -9.74
C LEU A 290 13.28 11.49 -11.13
N ASP A 291 12.50 10.90 -12.04
CA ASP A 291 12.93 10.64 -13.42
C ASP A 291 13.29 11.95 -14.15
N GLN A 292 12.50 13.01 -13.97
CA GLN A 292 12.77 14.36 -14.53
C GLN A 292 14.06 14.98 -13.97
N ARG A 293 14.43 14.63 -12.74
CA ARG A 293 15.67 15.06 -12.07
C ARG A 293 16.86 14.12 -12.33
N GLY A 294 16.70 13.11 -13.20
CA GLY A 294 17.75 12.15 -13.54
C GLY A 294 18.04 11.11 -12.46
N ILE A 295 17.15 10.95 -11.47
CA ILE A 295 17.28 9.97 -10.39
C ILE A 295 16.54 8.69 -10.81
N PRO A 296 17.23 7.56 -11.00
CA PRO A 296 16.59 6.32 -11.43
C PRO A 296 15.74 5.77 -10.27
N ALA A 297 14.42 5.75 -10.46
CA ALA A 297 13.47 5.32 -9.45
C ALA A 297 12.61 4.13 -9.92
N TYR A 298 12.26 3.27 -8.98
CA TYR A 298 11.38 2.13 -9.22
C TYR A 298 10.23 2.13 -8.21
N ALA A 299 9.00 2.14 -8.72
CA ALA A 299 7.77 2.00 -7.95
C ALA A 299 6.99 0.79 -8.44
N GLU A 300 6.57 -0.09 -7.53
CA GLU A 300 5.63 -1.16 -7.88
C GLU A 300 4.20 -0.59 -7.84
N LEU A 301 3.80 0.05 -8.94
CA LEU A 301 2.44 0.54 -9.14
C LEU A 301 1.50 -0.66 -9.26
N SER A 302 0.40 -0.66 -8.51
CA SER A 302 -0.63 -1.71 -8.58
C SER A 302 -1.65 -1.47 -9.70
N ASN A 303 -1.64 -0.27 -10.27
CA ASN A 303 -2.58 0.22 -11.26
C ASN A 303 -1.81 0.90 -12.42
N GLY A 304 -2.50 1.21 -13.51
CA GLY A 304 -1.99 1.86 -14.71
C GLY A 304 -1.57 0.90 -15.82
N TYR A 305 -1.56 -0.42 -15.58
CA TYR A 305 -1.06 -1.36 -16.58
C TYR A 305 -1.91 -1.40 -17.86
N PHE A 306 -3.25 -1.38 -17.72
CA PHE A 306 -4.13 -1.33 -18.88
C PHE A 306 -4.20 0.04 -19.54
N ASP A 307 -3.75 1.08 -18.85
CA ASP A 307 -3.69 2.45 -19.37
C ASP A 307 -2.37 2.72 -20.12
N ALA A 308 -1.35 1.89 -19.90
CA ALA A 308 -0.12 1.91 -20.68
C ALA A 308 -0.42 1.79 -22.17
N VAL A 309 0.05 2.76 -22.96
CA VAL A 309 -0.29 2.92 -24.39
C VAL A 309 -0.04 1.64 -25.17
N GLU A 310 1.10 0.98 -24.92
CA GLU A 310 1.46 -0.27 -25.59
C GLU A 310 0.53 -1.45 -25.27
N VAL A 311 0.04 -1.55 -24.03
CA VAL A 311 -0.90 -2.59 -23.61
C VAL A 311 -2.28 -2.30 -24.17
N SER A 312 -2.71 -1.03 -24.14
CA SER A 312 -4.01 -0.58 -24.66
C SER A 312 -4.15 -0.82 -26.17
N ILE A 313 -3.09 -0.56 -26.95
CA ILE A 313 -3.05 -0.88 -28.40
C ILE A 313 -3.14 -2.39 -28.62
N MET A 314 -2.39 -3.19 -27.85
CA MET A 314 -2.43 -4.65 -27.98
C MET A 314 -3.81 -5.21 -27.63
N LEU A 315 -4.44 -4.72 -26.57
CA LEU A 315 -5.82 -5.08 -26.21
C LEU A 315 -6.81 -4.68 -27.30
N SER A 316 -6.66 -3.48 -27.87
CA SER A 316 -7.50 -3.01 -28.97
C SER A 316 -7.38 -3.91 -30.20
N LEU A 317 -6.16 -4.37 -30.53
CA LEU A 317 -5.95 -5.32 -31.62
C LEU A 317 -6.60 -6.68 -31.35
N LEU A 318 -6.43 -7.23 -30.15
CA LEU A 318 -7.10 -8.47 -29.76
C LEU A 318 -8.63 -8.35 -29.82
N GLN A 319 -9.18 -7.19 -29.42
CA GLN A 319 -10.59 -6.87 -29.53
C GLN A 319 -11.07 -6.85 -30.99
N VAL A 320 -10.31 -6.23 -31.90
CA VAL A 320 -10.61 -6.23 -33.34
C VAL A 320 -10.51 -7.64 -33.94
N ILE A 321 -9.55 -8.45 -33.48
CA ILE A 321 -9.43 -9.86 -33.89
C ILE A 321 -10.63 -10.67 -33.38
N ASP A 322 -11.18 -10.41 -32.19
CA ASP A 322 -12.41 -11.07 -31.72
C ASP A 322 -13.63 -10.58 -32.51
N ASN A 323 -13.84 -9.27 -32.56
CA ASN A 323 -14.94 -8.61 -33.25
C ASN A 323 -14.50 -7.29 -33.93
N PRO A 324 -14.42 -7.22 -35.27
CA PRO A 324 -13.96 -6.03 -35.98
C PRO A 324 -14.97 -4.89 -35.97
N ASP A 325 -16.26 -5.15 -35.70
CA ASP A 325 -17.33 -4.14 -35.66
C ASP A 325 -17.31 -3.31 -34.35
N GLN A 326 -16.10 -2.97 -33.87
CA GLN A 326 -15.85 -2.13 -32.72
C GLN A 326 -15.07 -0.88 -33.13
N ASP A 327 -15.77 0.25 -33.24
CA ASP A 327 -15.23 1.50 -33.80
C ASP A 327 -14.00 2.03 -33.06
N ILE A 328 -14.02 2.07 -31.72
CA ILE A 328 -12.93 2.63 -30.92
C ILE A 328 -11.66 1.74 -30.99
N PRO A 329 -11.72 0.43 -30.70
CA PRO A 329 -10.57 -0.47 -30.87
C PRO A 329 -9.98 -0.44 -32.28
N LEU A 330 -10.84 -0.45 -33.32
CA LEU A 330 -10.40 -0.40 -34.71
C LEU A 330 -9.65 0.91 -35.00
N ALA A 331 -10.23 2.06 -34.64
CA ALA A 331 -9.58 3.36 -34.84
C ALA A 331 -8.25 3.47 -34.08
N ALA A 332 -8.18 2.91 -32.85
CA ALA A 332 -6.94 2.88 -32.06
C ALA A 332 -5.83 2.08 -32.77
N VAL A 333 -6.15 0.91 -33.32
CA VAL A 333 -5.20 0.08 -34.08
C VAL A 333 -4.76 0.77 -35.37
N LEU A 334 -5.69 1.34 -36.13
CA LEU A 334 -5.38 2.03 -37.39
C LEU A 334 -4.48 3.25 -37.17
N ARG A 335 -4.67 4.00 -36.07
CA ARG A 335 -3.83 5.14 -35.70
C ARG A 335 -2.50 4.73 -35.09
N SER A 336 -2.41 3.53 -34.50
CA SER A 336 -1.22 3.05 -33.82
C SER A 336 -0.03 2.88 -34.77
N PRO A 337 1.22 2.79 -34.27
CA PRO A 337 2.39 2.50 -35.08
C PRO A 337 2.35 1.19 -35.89
N ILE A 338 1.38 0.31 -35.61
CA ILE A 338 1.17 -0.93 -36.38
C ILE A 338 0.77 -0.62 -37.83
N ILE A 339 0.00 0.46 -38.06
CA ILE A 339 -0.42 0.89 -39.41
C ILE A 339 -0.02 2.34 -39.71
N GLY A 340 -0.14 3.21 -38.71
CA GLY A 340 0.28 4.60 -38.75
C GLY A 340 -0.61 5.48 -39.63
N LEU A 341 -1.94 5.36 -39.55
CA LEU A 341 -2.85 6.28 -40.23
C LEU A 341 -2.93 7.63 -39.49
N HIS A 342 -2.94 8.71 -40.25
CA HIS A 342 -3.15 10.06 -39.73
C HIS A 342 -4.64 10.39 -39.57
N ALA A 343 -4.95 11.47 -38.84
CA ALA A 343 -6.33 11.90 -38.58
C ALA A 343 -7.11 12.15 -39.88
N ASP A 344 -6.48 12.76 -40.88
CA ASP A 344 -7.10 13.04 -42.18
C ASP A 344 -7.46 11.75 -42.94
N GLU A 345 -6.64 10.71 -42.81
CA GLU A 345 -6.90 9.41 -43.44
C GLU A 345 -8.06 8.68 -42.75
N LEU A 346 -8.13 8.75 -41.42
CA LEU A 346 -9.28 8.20 -40.66
C LEU A 346 -10.57 8.95 -41.00
N ALA A 347 -10.50 10.27 -41.17
CA ALA A 347 -11.63 11.08 -41.61
C ALA A 347 -12.07 10.69 -43.04
N ALA A 348 -11.12 10.47 -43.95
CA ALA A 348 -11.42 10.03 -45.32
C ALA A 348 -12.13 8.67 -45.34
N ILE A 349 -11.71 7.71 -44.51
CA ILE A 349 -12.41 6.43 -44.33
C ILE A 349 -13.85 6.66 -43.87
N ARG A 350 -14.06 7.51 -42.86
CA ARG A 350 -15.41 7.84 -42.36
C ARG A 350 -16.28 8.57 -43.40
N VAL A 351 -15.68 9.31 -44.34
CA VAL A 351 -16.44 9.98 -45.40
C VAL A 351 -17.03 8.99 -46.41
N ALA A 352 -16.36 7.86 -46.66
CA ALA A 352 -16.86 6.80 -47.56
C ALA A 352 -18.16 6.16 -47.05
N ASP A 353 -18.32 6.00 -45.73
CA ASP A 353 -19.60 5.66 -45.11
C ASP A 353 -19.77 6.32 -43.74
N ARG A 354 -20.68 7.30 -43.69
CA ARG A 354 -20.97 8.08 -42.49
C ARG A 354 -21.98 7.42 -41.55
N ARG A 355 -22.72 6.41 -42.01
CA ARG A 355 -23.87 5.85 -41.27
C ARG A 355 -23.55 4.51 -40.63
N SER A 356 -22.73 3.69 -41.29
CA SER A 356 -22.36 2.36 -40.78
C SER A 356 -21.25 2.42 -39.72
N GLY A 357 -20.97 1.30 -39.07
CA GLY A 357 -19.78 1.16 -38.21
C GLY A 357 -18.48 1.41 -38.97
N PHE A 358 -17.41 1.78 -38.26
CA PHE A 358 -16.14 2.19 -38.87
C PHE A 358 -15.50 1.09 -39.70
N TYR A 359 -15.69 -0.19 -39.33
CA TYR A 359 -15.24 -1.34 -40.11
C TYR A 359 -15.89 -1.42 -41.49
N GLN A 360 -17.19 -1.15 -41.58
CA GLN A 360 -17.90 -1.11 -42.87
C GLN A 360 -17.45 0.09 -43.70
N ALA A 361 -17.26 1.25 -43.07
CA ALA A 361 -16.71 2.43 -43.74
C ALA A 361 -15.32 2.17 -44.33
N MET A 362 -14.48 1.43 -43.61
CA MET A 362 -13.17 0.98 -44.09
C MET A 362 -13.29 0.05 -45.31
N LYS A 363 -14.24 -0.89 -45.30
CA LYS A 363 -14.51 -1.76 -46.46
C LYS A 363 -15.00 -0.98 -47.68
N SER A 364 -15.90 -0.02 -47.50
CA SER A 364 -16.37 0.88 -48.57
C SER A 364 -15.23 1.72 -49.13
N TYR A 365 -14.36 2.25 -48.26
CA TYR A 365 -13.19 3.03 -48.68
C TYR A 365 -12.20 2.21 -49.54
N LEU A 366 -12.04 0.92 -49.24
CA LEU A 366 -11.19 0.01 -50.02
C LEU A 366 -11.72 -0.23 -51.45
N THR A 367 -13.03 -0.20 -51.65
CA THR A 367 -13.63 -0.39 -52.99
C THR A 367 -13.51 0.83 -53.90
N GLU A 368 -13.32 2.03 -53.34
CA GLU A 368 -13.41 3.29 -54.08
C GLU A 368 -12.06 3.94 -54.43
N GLY A 369 -10.93 3.47 -53.88
CA GLY A 369 -9.65 4.19 -53.95
C GLY A 369 -8.44 3.39 -54.47
N LYS A 370 -7.44 4.11 -55.02
CA LYS A 370 -6.07 3.61 -55.33
C LYS A 370 -4.99 4.37 -54.54
N SER A 371 -5.26 4.70 -53.27
CA SER A 371 -4.33 5.47 -52.43
C SER A 371 -3.32 4.56 -51.71
N LYS A 372 -2.22 5.15 -51.21
CA LYS A 372 -1.29 4.46 -50.29
C LYS A 372 -2.02 3.96 -49.02
N THR A 373 -3.06 4.66 -48.59
CA THR A 373 -3.94 4.27 -47.48
C THR A 373 -4.66 2.95 -47.80
N VAL A 374 -5.22 2.81 -49.00
CA VAL A 374 -5.88 1.56 -49.45
C VAL A 374 -4.91 0.38 -49.43
N GLN A 375 -3.65 0.57 -49.87
CA GLN A 375 -2.64 -0.50 -49.81
C GLN A 375 -2.36 -0.94 -48.36
N ARG A 376 -2.14 0.01 -47.44
CA ARG A 376 -1.92 -0.29 -46.01
C ARG A 376 -3.11 -1.00 -45.37
N LEU A 377 -4.33 -0.54 -45.68
CA LEU A 377 -5.57 -1.14 -45.18
C LEU A 377 -5.80 -2.55 -45.74
N SER A 378 -5.43 -2.82 -47.00
CA SER A 378 -5.56 -4.14 -47.61
C SER A 378 -4.63 -5.15 -46.93
N VAL A 379 -3.36 -4.77 -46.73
CA VAL A 379 -2.38 -5.60 -45.98
C VAL A 379 -2.87 -5.86 -44.56
N PHE A 380 -3.44 -4.85 -43.90
CA PHE A 380 -4.01 -5.03 -42.57
C PHE A 380 -5.21 -5.98 -42.55
N LEU A 381 -6.12 -5.91 -43.52
CA LEU A 381 -7.26 -6.82 -43.59
C LEU A 381 -6.83 -8.27 -43.81
N GLU A 382 -5.86 -8.49 -44.70
CA GLU A 382 -5.28 -9.83 -44.91
C GLU A 382 -4.68 -10.37 -43.60
N LYS A 383 -3.89 -9.54 -42.90
CA LYS A 383 -3.32 -9.91 -41.59
C LYS A 383 -4.38 -10.14 -40.52
N LEU A 384 -5.45 -9.33 -40.51
CA LEU A 384 -6.56 -9.48 -39.59
C LEU A 384 -7.29 -10.80 -39.80
N GLU A 385 -7.53 -11.22 -41.05
CA GLU A 385 -8.11 -12.52 -41.36
C GLU A 385 -7.19 -13.67 -40.94
N GLU A 386 -5.88 -13.57 -41.21
CA GLU A 386 -4.89 -14.53 -40.75
C GLU A 386 -4.90 -14.68 -39.22
N TRP A 387 -4.90 -13.58 -38.46
CA TRP A 387 -4.94 -13.61 -37.00
C TRP A 387 -6.28 -14.14 -36.47
N ARG A 388 -7.39 -13.82 -37.13
CA ARG A 388 -8.72 -14.37 -36.80
C ARG A 388 -8.73 -15.88 -36.96
N ASP A 389 -8.18 -16.40 -38.04
CA ASP A 389 -8.08 -17.85 -38.26
C ASP A 389 -7.09 -18.51 -37.29
N PHE A 390 -5.96 -17.86 -37.02
CA PHE A 390 -4.97 -18.33 -36.05
C PHE A 390 -5.58 -18.48 -34.64
N SER A 391 -6.35 -17.48 -34.19
CA SER A 391 -6.98 -17.45 -32.86
C SER A 391 -7.97 -18.59 -32.58
N LYS A 392 -8.51 -19.22 -33.63
CA LYS A 392 -9.47 -20.34 -33.51
C LYS A 392 -8.78 -21.63 -33.06
N ASN A 393 -7.51 -21.82 -33.43
CA ASN A 393 -6.79 -23.08 -33.26
C ASN A 393 -5.57 -22.99 -32.33
N HIS A 394 -5.18 -21.78 -31.93
CA HIS A 394 -3.97 -21.54 -31.12
C HIS A 394 -4.31 -20.89 -29.78
N ALA A 395 -3.34 -20.91 -28.88
CA ALA A 395 -3.45 -20.21 -27.61
C ALA A 395 -3.46 -18.68 -27.84
N VAL A 396 -4.05 -17.93 -26.91
CA VAL A 396 -4.01 -16.46 -26.91
C VAL A 396 -2.57 -15.96 -26.73
N SER A 397 -1.78 -16.63 -25.89
CA SER A 397 -0.36 -16.33 -25.71
C SER A 397 0.43 -16.50 -27.02
N GLU A 398 0.16 -17.57 -27.76
CA GLU A 398 0.74 -17.81 -29.09
C GLU A 398 0.31 -16.74 -30.10
N LEU A 399 -0.99 -16.38 -30.11
CA LEU A 399 -1.52 -15.30 -30.95
C LEU A 399 -0.83 -13.97 -30.66
N ILE A 400 -0.68 -13.60 -29.38
CA ILE A 400 0.01 -12.38 -28.96
C ILE A 400 1.44 -12.35 -29.49
N TRP A 401 2.18 -13.46 -29.33
CA TRP A 401 3.58 -13.52 -29.77
C TRP A 401 3.70 -13.50 -31.30
N GLN A 402 2.75 -14.12 -32.00
CA GLN A 402 2.67 -14.07 -33.45
C GLN A 402 2.42 -12.65 -33.94
N ILE A 403 1.51 -11.90 -33.29
CA ILE A 403 1.27 -10.49 -33.59
C ILE A 403 2.53 -9.65 -33.38
N TYR A 404 3.27 -9.86 -32.27
CA TYR A 404 4.53 -9.14 -32.04
C TYR A 404 5.54 -9.35 -33.16
N ARG A 405 5.64 -10.57 -33.68
CA ARG A 405 6.53 -10.92 -34.79
C ARG A 405 6.06 -10.35 -36.13
N ASP A 406 4.76 -10.44 -36.42
CA ASP A 406 4.21 -10.00 -37.71
C ASP A 406 4.20 -8.47 -37.86
N THR A 407 4.02 -7.76 -36.76
CA THR A 407 3.94 -6.28 -36.74
C THR A 407 5.27 -5.61 -36.39
N GLY A 408 6.21 -6.34 -35.80
CA GLY A 408 7.43 -5.76 -35.19
C GLY A 408 7.13 -4.84 -33.99
N TYR A 409 5.91 -4.87 -33.45
CA TYR A 409 5.47 -3.91 -32.43
C TYR A 409 6.28 -3.98 -31.13
N TYR A 410 6.68 -5.19 -30.72
CA TYR A 410 7.52 -5.40 -29.54
C TYR A 410 8.90 -4.74 -29.66
N ASP A 411 9.50 -4.84 -30.85
CA ASP A 411 10.80 -4.24 -31.14
C ASP A 411 10.67 -2.72 -31.32
N TYR A 412 9.60 -2.27 -31.98
CA TYR A 412 9.30 -0.86 -32.18
C TYR A 412 9.20 -0.10 -30.85
N VAL A 413 8.42 -0.60 -29.87
CA VAL A 413 8.27 0.07 -28.58
C VAL A 413 9.57 0.06 -27.77
N GLY A 414 10.47 -0.90 -28.01
CA GLY A 414 11.80 -0.97 -27.40
C GLY A 414 12.73 0.17 -27.85
N GLY A 415 12.51 0.72 -29.04
CA GLY A 415 13.26 1.87 -29.57
C GLY A 415 12.74 3.24 -29.11
N LEU A 416 11.63 3.29 -28.36
CA LEU A 416 11.05 4.54 -27.85
C LEU A 416 11.63 4.92 -26.48
N SER A 417 11.28 6.13 -26.02
CA SER A 417 11.54 6.53 -24.64
C SER A 417 10.86 5.58 -23.65
N GLY A 418 11.63 5.12 -22.66
CA GLY A 418 11.19 4.09 -21.71
C GLY A 418 10.99 2.70 -22.34
N GLY A 419 11.63 2.42 -23.48
CA GLY A 419 11.39 1.20 -24.25
C GLY A 419 11.56 -0.11 -23.48
N THR A 420 12.48 -0.16 -22.51
CA THR A 420 12.65 -1.31 -21.61
C THR A 420 11.40 -1.60 -20.78
N GLN A 421 10.75 -0.56 -20.22
CA GLN A 421 9.50 -0.69 -19.48
C GLN A 421 8.35 -1.10 -20.39
N ARG A 422 8.26 -0.50 -21.59
CA ARG A 422 7.22 -0.85 -22.57
C ARG A 422 7.33 -2.31 -23.03
N GLN A 423 8.54 -2.77 -23.29
CA GLN A 423 8.81 -4.18 -23.61
C GLN A 423 8.49 -5.10 -22.44
N ALA A 424 8.82 -4.71 -21.20
CA ALA A 424 8.45 -5.46 -20.01
C ALA A 424 6.92 -5.57 -19.88
N ASN A 425 6.18 -4.48 -20.14
CA ASN A 425 4.72 -4.45 -20.10
C ASN A 425 4.10 -5.43 -21.11
N LEU A 426 4.57 -5.42 -22.37
CA LEU A 426 4.14 -6.37 -23.39
C LEU A 426 4.54 -7.82 -23.07
N LYS A 427 5.74 -8.04 -22.52
CA LYS A 427 6.18 -9.38 -22.11
C LYS A 427 5.28 -9.93 -20.98
N ALA A 428 4.99 -9.11 -19.99
CA ALA A 428 4.05 -9.46 -18.93
C ALA A 428 2.65 -9.74 -19.49
N PHE A 429 2.23 -9.03 -20.55
CA PHE A 429 0.94 -9.27 -21.20
C PHE A 429 0.85 -10.70 -21.74
N TYR A 430 1.89 -11.12 -22.46
CA TYR A 430 2.05 -12.49 -22.93
C TYR A 430 2.08 -13.51 -21.77
N ASP A 431 2.89 -13.27 -20.74
CA ASP A 431 3.03 -14.20 -19.61
C ASP A 431 1.71 -14.35 -18.83
N ARG A 432 0.92 -13.27 -18.72
CA ARG A 432 -0.41 -13.27 -18.11
C ARG A 432 -1.43 -14.03 -18.94
N ALA A 433 -1.41 -13.86 -20.27
CA ALA A 433 -2.23 -14.68 -21.16
C ALA A 433 -1.89 -16.17 -20.99
N ARG A 434 -0.60 -16.50 -20.91
CA ARG A 434 -0.13 -17.87 -20.65
C ARG A 434 -0.53 -18.41 -19.28
N GLN A 435 -0.52 -17.59 -18.24
CA GLN A 435 -1.02 -17.98 -16.91
C GLN A 435 -2.54 -18.20 -16.92
N TYR A 436 -3.28 -17.32 -17.58
CA TYR A 436 -4.73 -17.44 -17.73
C TYR A 436 -5.12 -18.73 -18.45
N GLU A 437 -4.36 -19.14 -19.47
CA GLU A 437 -4.58 -20.40 -20.20
C GLU A 437 -4.38 -21.67 -19.37
N LYS A 438 -3.59 -21.60 -18.28
CA LYS A 438 -3.47 -22.72 -17.32
C LYS A 438 -4.75 -22.92 -16.51
N THR A 439 -5.64 -21.92 -16.48
CA THR A 439 -6.93 -22.02 -15.82
C THR A 439 -7.98 -22.69 -16.73
N THR A 440 -9.21 -22.89 -16.23
CA THR A 440 -10.30 -23.52 -16.98
C THR A 440 -10.81 -22.69 -18.17
N PHE A 441 -10.33 -21.46 -18.35
CA PHE A 441 -10.80 -20.54 -19.39
C PHE A 441 -9.81 -20.49 -20.56
N ARG A 442 -10.24 -21.03 -21.72
CA ARG A 442 -9.48 -20.98 -22.98
C ARG A 442 -10.19 -20.15 -24.04
N GLY A 443 -9.40 -19.55 -24.93
CA GLY A 443 -9.86 -18.80 -26.10
C GLY A 443 -9.89 -17.28 -25.91
N LEU A 444 -9.71 -16.57 -27.03
CA LEU A 444 -9.58 -15.11 -27.10
C LEU A 444 -10.77 -14.37 -26.46
N PHE A 445 -12.00 -14.74 -26.83
CA PHE A 445 -13.22 -14.13 -26.28
C PHE A 445 -13.27 -14.19 -24.74
N ARG A 446 -12.93 -15.34 -24.15
CA ARG A 446 -12.97 -15.51 -22.69
C ARG A 446 -11.88 -14.69 -22.00
N PHE A 447 -10.70 -14.66 -22.59
CA PHE A 447 -9.60 -13.82 -22.11
C PHE A 447 -9.99 -12.34 -22.11
N LEU A 448 -10.55 -11.81 -23.20
CA LEU A 448 -11.02 -10.42 -23.27
C LEU A 448 -12.12 -10.12 -22.24
N ARG A 449 -13.12 -11.01 -22.10
CA ARG A 449 -14.17 -10.88 -21.09
C ARG A 449 -13.63 -10.91 -19.66
N PHE A 450 -12.55 -11.66 -19.41
CA PHE A 450 -11.88 -11.68 -18.12
C PHE A 450 -11.20 -10.34 -17.83
N ILE A 451 -10.44 -9.81 -18.79
CA ILE A 451 -9.79 -8.49 -18.67
C ILE A 451 -10.85 -7.39 -18.46
N GLU A 452 -11.94 -7.43 -19.21
CA GLU A 452 -13.01 -6.44 -19.09
C GLU A 452 -13.73 -6.50 -17.74
N ARG A 453 -14.02 -7.71 -17.22
CA ARG A 453 -14.59 -7.86 -15.87
C ARG A 453 -13.63 -7.39 -14.79
N MET A 454 -12.33 -7.62 -14.97
CA MET A 454 -11.31 -7.14 -14.05
C MET A 454 -11.33 -5.60 -13.98
N ARG A 455 -11.30 -4.93 -15.14
CA ARG A 455 -11.38 -3.47 -15.24
C ARG A 455 -12.69 -2.91 -14.69
N ALA A 456 -13.82 -3.52 -15.01
CA ALA A 456 -15.15 -3.08 -14.55
C ALA A 456 -15.30 -3.14 -13.02
N ASN A 457 -14.60 -4.07 -12.36
CA ASN A 457 -14.59 -4.20 -10.90
C ASN A 457 -13.55 -3.28 -10.23
N GLY A 458 -12.94 -2.34 -10.96
CA GLY A 458 -11.86 -1.49 -10.45
C GLY A 458 -10.55 -2.23 -10.22
N GLY A 459 -10.43 -3.47 -10.69
CA GLY A 459 -9.21 -4.25 -10.66
C GLY A 459 -8.29 -3.82 -11.79
N ASP A 460 -7.01 -3.66 -11.46
CA ASP A 460 -5.94 -3.44 -12.41
C ASP A 460 -4.78 -4.38 -12.10
N LEU A 461 -3.84 -4.47 -13.01
CA LEU A 461 -2.61 -5.19 -12.82
C LEU A 461 -1.49 -4.17 -12.56
N GLY A 462 -0.51 -4.56 -11.77
CA GLY A 462 0.68 -3.74 -11.62
C GLY A 462 1.53 -3.72 -12.90
N GLU A 463 2.33 -2.67 -13.10
CA GLU A 463 3.30 -2.65 -14.19
C GLU A 463 4.29 -3.82 -14.10
N ALA A 464 4.81 -4.24 -15.24
CA ALA A 464 5.79 -5.32 -15.27
C ALA A 464 7.12 -4.87 -14.65
N ARG A 465 7.79 -5.74 -13.90
CA ARG A 465 9.13 -5.45 -13.37
C ARG A 465 10.14 -5.43 -14.54
N ALA A 466 10.53 -4.25 -15.01
CA ALA A 466 11.57 -4.13 -16.04
C ALA A 466 12.99 -4.28 -15.48
N LEU A 467 13.17 -4.00 -14.18
CA LEU A 467 14.46 -4.00 -13.51
C LEU A 467 14.58 -5.17 -12.52
N SER A 468 15.77 -5.76 -12.43
CA SER A 468 16.06 -6.80 -11.45
C SER A 468 16.10 -6.23 -10.03
N GLU A 469 15.91 -7.07 -9.01
CA GLU A 469 16.10 -6.66 -7.61
C GLU A 469 17.52 -6.20 -7.28
N GLN A 470 18.47 -6.32 -8.21
CA GLN A 470 19.84 -5.85 -8.05
C GLN A 470 20.11 -4.54 -8.82
N ALA A 471 19.10 -3.95 -9.46
CA ALA A 471 19.25 -2.67 -10.14
C ALA A 471 19.59 -1.55 -9.15
N ASP A 472 20.40 -0.59 -9.61
CA ASP A 472 20.80 0.57 -8.81
C ASP A 472 19.78 1.69 -8.93
N VAL A 473 18.65 1.54 -8.24
CA VAL A 473 17.50 2.45 -8.32
C VAL A 473 16.93 2.75 -6.95
N VAL A 474 16.41 3.96 -6.78
CA VAL A 474 15.66 4.38 -5.58
C VAL A 474 14.35 3.60 -5.54
N ARG A 475 14.06 2.96 -4.41
CA ARG A 475 12.86 2.12 -4.30
C ARG A 475 11.72 2.89 -3.64
N ILE A 476 10.61 3.04 -4.37
CA ILE A 476 9.37 3.60 -3.86
C ILE A 476 8.43 2.44 -3.54
N MET A 477 8.04 2.31 -2.27
CA MET A 477 7.17 1.21 -1.85
C MET A 477 6.25 1.59 -0.70
N THR A 478 5.24 0.76 -0.44
CA THR A 478 4.40 0.95 0.74
C THR A 478 5.12 0.48 2.00
N ILE A 479 4.80 1.09 3.14
CA ILE A 479 5.35 0.66 4.44
C ILE A 479 5.07 -0.84 4.70
N HIS A 480 3.90 -1.34 4.29
CA HIS A 480 3.54 -2.77 4.38
C HIS A 480 4.53 -3.66 3.63
N LYS A 481 4.89 -3.29 2.40
CA LYS A 481 5.86 -4.05 1.58
C LYS A 481 7.29 -3.96 2.11
N SER A 482 7.59 -2.94 2.92
CA SER A 482 8.91 -2.78 3.54
C SER A 482 9.13 -3.66 4.78
N LYS A 483 8.07 -4.29 5.32
CA LYS A 483 8.19 -5.18 6.47
C LYS A 483 9.14 -6.34 6.15
N GLY A 484 10.04 -6.64 7.08
CA GLY A 484 11.14 -7.60 6.88
C GLY A 484 12.35 -7.06 6.09
N LEU A 485 12.21 -5.94 5.36
CA LEU A 485 13.32 -5.30 4.63
C LEU A 485 14.03 -4.25 5.50
N GLU A 486 15.22 -3.85 5.07
CA GLU A 486 16.03 -2.80 5.71
C GLU A 486 16.81 -2.00 4.65
N PHE A 487 16.94 -0.69 4.87
CA PHE A 487 17.62 0.21 3.93
C PHE A 487 18.58 1.14 4.67
N PRO A 488 19.78 1.43 4.13
CA PRO A 488 20.68 2.44 4.69
C PRO A 488 20.01 3.80 4.91
N VAL A 489 19.29 4.29 3.90
CA VAL A 489 18.60 5.58 3.94
C VAL A 489 17.10 5.38 3.66
N VAL A 490 16.26 5.92 4.54
CA VAL A 490 14.80 5.83 4.42
C VAL A 490 14.18 7.21 4.48
N PHE A 491 13.39 7.53 3.46
CA PHE A 491 12.44 8.63 3.47
C PHE A 491 11.06 8.08 3.82
N VAL A 492 10.33 8.74 4.72
CA VAL A 492 8.91 8.47 4.98
C VAL A 492 8.14 9.73 4.62
N ALA A 493 7.38 9.66 3.52
CA ALA A 493 6.67 10.81 2.96
C ALA A 493 5.17 10.77 3.27
N GLY A 494 4.49 11.90 3.12
CA GLY A 494 3.07 12.07 3.43
C GLY A 494 2.76 12.01 4.91
N MET A 495 3.62 12.51 5.79
CA MET A 495 3.45 12.43 7.25
C MET A 495 2.22 13.23 7.77
N ASN A 496 1.74 14.19 7.00
CA ASN A 496 0.52 14.97 7.26
C ASN A 496 -0.74 14.38 6.62
N LYS A 497 -0.63 13.25 5.89
CA LYS A 497 -1.80 12.65 5.24
C LYS A 497 -2.77 12.09 6.27
N ARG A 498 -4.06 12.27 6.00
CA ARG A 498 -5.12 11.77 6.86
C ARG A 498 -5.21 10.25 6.80
N PHE A 499 -5.39 9.61 7.95
CA PHE A 499 -5.67 8.19 8.03
C PHE A 499 -6.98 7.87 7.31
N ASN A 500 -7.00 6.74 6.58
CA ASN A 500 -8.20 6.30 5.90
C ASN A 500 -9.14 5.62 6.89
N LEU A 501 -10.21 6.33 7.26
CA LEU A 501 -11.25 5.84 8.17
C LEU A 501 -12.61 5.65 7.47
N ARG A 502 -12.63 5.53 6.13
CA ARG A 502 -13.88 5.41 5.35
C ARG A 502 -14.74 4.23 5.80
N ASP A 503 -14.11 3.10 6.10
CA ASP A 503 -14.79 1.88 6.57
C ASP A 503 -15.60 2.10 7.86
N THR A 504 -15.25 3.09 8.68
CA THR A 504 -15.98 3.43 9.92
C THR A 504 -17.24 4.25 9.68
N ALA A 505 -17.47 4.72 8.45
CA ALA A 505 -18.59 5.57 8.08
C ALA A 505 -19.66 4.85 7.24
N GLU A 506 -19.41 3.59 6.86
CA GLU A 506 -20.34 2.77 6.10
C GLU A 506 -21.69 2.58 6.81
N PRO A 507 -22.81 2.34 6.10
CA PRO A 507 -24.12 2.12 6.72
C PRO A 507 -24.18 0.88 7.61
N ALA A 508 -23.36 -0.12 7.31
CA ALA A 508 -23.21 -1.36 8.05
C ALA A 508 -21.73 -1.59 8.36
N LEU A 509 -21.45 -1.99 9.60
CA LEU A 509 -20.12 -2.19 10.15
C LEU A 509 -19.96 -3.61 10.66
N LEU A 510 -18.77 -4.16 10.49
CA LEU A 510 -18.40 -5.49 10.93
C LEU A 510 -17.19 -5.39 11.85
N HIS A 511 -17.30 -6.00 13.03
CA HIS A 511 -16.20 -6.11 13.97
C HIS A 511 -16.13 -7.52 14.52
N LYS A 512 -14.93 -8.09 14.59
CA LYS A 512 -14.69 -9.49 14.97
C LYS A 512 -15.33 -9.90 16.30
N ASP A 513 -15.28 -9.04 17.31
CA ASP A 513 -15.79 -9.33 18.66
C ASP A 513 -17.22 -8.82 18.89
N LEU A 514 -17.63 -7.77 18.17
CA LEU A 514 -18.92 -7.10 18.39
C LEU A 514 -19.97 -7.50 17.34
N GLY A 515 -19.57 -8.26 16.32
CA GLY A 515 -20.43 -8.76 15.26
C GLY A 515 -20.79 -7.69 14.24
N PHE A 516 -22.08 -7.59 13.95
CA PHE A 516 -22.65 -6.73 12.92
C PHE A 516 -23.41 -5.56 13.54
N GLY A 517 -23.10 -4.34 13.10
CA GLY A 517 -23.81 -3.12 13.50
C GLY A 517 -24.34 -2.38 12.28
N THR A 518 -25.61 -2.00 12.29
CA THR A 518 -26.22 -1.21 11.22
C THR A 518 -26.93 0.00 11.79
N LYS A 519 -27.09 1.04 10.98
CA LYS A 519 -28.06 2.11 11.27
C LYS A 519 -29.47 1.53 11.30
N TRP A 520 -30.35 2.12 12.10
CA TRP A 520 -31.78 1.93 12.00
C TRP A 520 -32.21 2.60 10.70
N ILE A 521 -32.96 1.88 9.87
CA ILE A 521 -33.37 2.34 8.55
C ILE A 521 -34.86 2.07 8.43
N ASN A 522 -35.64 3.13 8.22
CA ASN A 522 -37.04 3.02 7.87
C ASN A 522 -37.25 3.44 6.41
N PRO A 523 -37.55 2.49 5.51
CA PRO A 523 -37.71 2.78 4.09
C PRO A 523 -38.98 3.58 3.77
N GLU A 524 -40.04 3.45 4.57
CA GLU A 524 -41.30 4.18 4.38
C GLU A 524 -41.13 5.68 4.63
N PHE A 525 -40.49 6.03 5.75
CA PHE A 525 -40.21 7.43 6.10
C PHE A 525 -38.89 7.95 5.50
N ARG A 526 -38.11 7.08 4.84
CA ARG A 526 -36.77 7.37 4.31
C ARG A 526 -35.83 7.97 5.37
N MET A 527 -35.95 7.47 6.60
CA MET A 527 -35.16 7.91 7.73
C MET A 527 -34.07 6.89 8.04
N SER A 528 -32.91 7.39 8.47
CA SER A 528 -31.89 6.55 9.08
C SER A 528 -31.26 7.23 10.28
N SER A 529 -30.97 6.45 11.32
CA SER A 529 -30.30 6.93 12.53
C SER A 529 -29.30 5.87 13.01
N PRO A 530 -28.17 6.26 13.61
CA PRO A 530 -27.22 5.28 14.14
C PRO A 530 -27.80 4.54 15.35
N THR A 531 -27.74 3.21 15.35
CA THR A 531 -28.09 2.39 16.52
C THR A 531 -26.94 2.39 17.53
N LEU A 532 -27.22 1.99 18.78
CA LEU A 532 -26.20 1.89 19.81
C LEU A 532 -25.06 0.90 19.44
N PRO A 533 -25.32 -0.32 18.93
CA PRO A 533 -24.25 -1.22 18.47
C PRO A 533 -23.43 -0.62 17.32
N TYR A 534 -24.08 0.10 16.38
CA TYR A 534 -23.37 0.77 15.30
C TYR A 534 -22.36 1.80 15.83
N LEU A 535 -22.77 2.63 16.80
CA LEU A 535 -21.87 3.61 17.43
C LEU A 535 -20.73 2.93 18.19
N ALA A 536 -21.02 1.87 18.94
CA ALA A 536 -20.01 1.12 19.69
C ALA A 536 -18.98 0.47 18.76
N ILE A 537 -19.44 -0.17 17.68
CA ILE A 537 -18.58 -0.79 16.66
C ILE A 537 -17.74 0.28 15.96
N LYS A 538 -18.34 1.40 15.56
CA LYS A 538 -17.64 2.52 14.92
C LYS A 538 -16.47 3.04 15.76
N GLU A 539 -16.71 3.29 17.04
CA GLU A 539 -15.66 3.77 17.95
C GLU A 539 -14.58 2.72 18.18
N ARG A 540 -14.95 1.45 18.27
CA ARG A 540 -13.99 0.36 18.40
C ARG A 540 -13.11 0.24 17.15
N MET A 541 -13.71 0.21 15.96
CA MET A 541 -12.99 0.18 14.68
C MET A 541 -12.06 1.38 14.52
N LYS A 542 -12.50 2.59 14.92
CA LYS A 542 -11.65 3.78 14.88
C LYS A 542 -10.41 3.63 15.77
N ARG A 543 -10.58 3.14 17.01
CA ARG A 543 -9.45 2.90 17.92
C ARG A 543 -8.50 1.85 17.38
N ASP A 544 -9.03 0.75 16.84
CA ASP A 544 -8.22 -0.33 16.27
C ASP A 544 -7.43 0.15 15.05
N ALA A 545 -8.06 0.95 14.18
CA ALA A 545 -7.41 1.57 13.02
C ALA A 545 -6.29 2.55 13.43
N VAL A 546 -6.56 3.43 14.40
CA VAL A 546 -5.55 4.38 14.92
C VAL A 546 -4.38 3.64 15.58
N ALA A 547 -4.65 2.58 16.34
CA ALA A 547 -3.61 1.74 16.92
C ALA A 547 -2.75 1.04 15.85
N GLU A 548 -3.37 0.57 14.76
CA GLU A 548 -2.66 -0.01 13.62
C GLU A 548 -1.80 1.02 12.88
N GLU A 549 -2.31 2.24 12.65
CA GLU A 549 -1.51 3.33 12.05
C GLU A 549 -0.28 3.68 12.88
N LEU A 550 -0.37 3.64 14.23
CA LEU A 550 0.80 3.86 15.08
C LEU A 550 1.86 2.75 14.92
N ARG A 551 1.43 1.49 14.75
CA ARG A 551 2.33 0.37 14.45
C ARG A 551 2.92 0.45 13.03
N ILE A 552 2.16 0.97 12.07
CA ILE A 552 2.67 1.25 10.72
C ILE A 552 3.79 2.29 10.79
N LEU A 553 3.61 3.36 11.57
CA LEU A 553 4.68 4.34 11.81
C LEU A 553 5.92 3.69 12.45
N TYR A 554 5.72 2.79 13.44
CA TYR A 554 6.82 2.01 14.04
C TYR A 554 7.60 1.20 13.01
N VAL A 555 6.89 0.49 12.12
CA VAL A 555 7.53 -0.26 11.04
C VAL A 555 8.34 0.66 10.14
N ALA A 556 7.78 1.81 9.72
CA ALA A 556 8.44 2.77 8.84
C ALA A 556 9.76 3.31 9.42
N VAL A 557 9.73 3.76 10.68
CA VAL A 557 10.90 4.29 11.39
C VAL A 557 11.99 3.22 11.54
N THR A 558 11.61 1.97 11.85
CA THR A 558 12.54 0.87 12.09
C THR A 558 13.08 0.21 10.82
N ARG A 559 12.70 0.68 9.62
CA ARG A 559 13.32 0.23 8.35
C ARG A 559 14.67 0.88 8.09
N ALA A 560 14.92 2.05 8.68
CA ALA A 560 16.16 2.79 8.50
C ALA A 560 17.32 2.13 9.23
N ARG A 561 18.46 1.98 8.56
CA ARG A 561 19.71 1.53 9.18
C ARG A 561 20.58 2.69 9.62
N GLU A 562 20.73 3.72 8.80
CA GLU A 562 21.71 4.80 9.06
C GLU A 562 21.13 6.21 9.01
N LYS A 563 20.14 6.48 8.15
CA LYS A 563 19.51 7.79 8.04
C LYS A 563 18.01 7.64 7.84
N LEU A 564 17.25 8.43 8.60
CA LEU A 564 15.79 8.53 8.50
C LEU A 564 15.41 9.98 8.26
N ILE A 565 14.53 10.20 7.30
CA ILE A 565 14.01 11.51 6.92
C ILE A 565 12.49 11.41 6.85
N LEU A 566 11.80 12.20 7.69
CA LEU A 566 10.35 12.23 7.80
C LEU A 566 9.83 13.51 7.16
N ILE A 567 8.97 13.41 6.15
CA ILE A 567 8.55 14.56 5.32
C ILE A 567 7.04 14.67 5.26
N GLY A 568 6.51 15.89 5.41
CA GLY A 568 5.10 16.17 5.15
C GLY A 568 4.84 17.62 4.74
N THR A 569 3.87 17.83 3.85
CA THR A 569 3.43 19.14 3.37
C THR A 569 2.20 19.67 4.10
N VAL A 570 2.27 20.86 4.67
CA VAL A 570 1.15 21.49 5.38
C VAL A 570 0.81 22.84 4.78
N LYS A 571 -0.47 23.26 4.87
CA LYS A 571 -0.92 24.57 4.38
C LYS A 571 -0.34 25.73 5.16
N ASP A 572 -0.11 25.52 6.46
CA ASP A 572 0.41 26.52 7.38
C ASP A 572 1.20 25.81 8.47
N ALA A 573 2.52 25.92 8.38
CA ALA A 573 3.43 25.29 9.32
C ALA A 573 3.26 25.83 10.75
N LEU A 574 3.02 27.13 10.91
CA LEU A 574 2.83 27.74 12.24
C LEU A 574 1.58 27.17 12.90
N LYS A 575 0.43 27.20 12.21
CA LYS A 575 -0.82 26.62 12.75
C LYS A 575 -0.71 25.15 13.08
N GLN A 576 0.08 24.40 12.31
CA GLN A 576 0.27 22.97 12.57
C GLN A 576 1.11 22.76 13.85
N VAL A 577 2.16 23.54 14.05
CA VAL A 577 3.03 23.46 15.22
C VAL A 577 2.34 24.00 16.48
N GLU A 578 1.51 25.04 16.36
CA GLU A 578 0.72 25.61 17.47
C GLU A 578 -0.17 24.58 18.17
N LYS A 579 -0.67 23.56 17.45
CA LYS A 579 -1.45 22.45 18.03
C LYS A 579 -0.69 21.69 19.13
N CYS A 580 0.63 21.78 19.14
CA CYS A 580 1.46 21.09 20.12
C CYS A 580 1.53 21.83 21.47
N ARG A 581 1.14 23.11 21.54
CA ARG A 581 1.29 23.96 22.73
C ARG A 581 0.72 23.33 24.00
N ASP A 582 -0.46 22.74 23.92
CA ASP A 582 -1.15 22.12 25.07
C ASP A 582 -0.38 20.92 25.67
N THR A 583 0.55 20.35 24.90
CA THR A 583 1.33 19.17 25.30
C THR A 583 2.79 19.48 25.65
N LEU A 584 3.28 20.68 25.35
CA LEU A 584 4.69 21.07 25.53
C LEU A 584 5.17 20.99 26.98
N HIS A 585 4.33 21.46 27.92
CA HIS A 585 4.70 21.57 29.33
C HIS A 585 4.35 20.32 30.15
N GLN A 586 3.91 19.25 29.50
CA GLN A 586 3.62 18.00 30.20
C GLN A 586 4.92 17.31 30.62
N THR A 587 4.94 16.81 31.84
CA THR A 587 6.13 16.20 32.46
C THR A 587 6.15 14.68 32.31
N ASP A 588 4.99 14.05 32.19
CA ASP A 588 4.86 12.59 32.01
C ASP A 588 5.39 12.16 30.64
N TRP A 589 6.16 11.08 30.57
CA TRP A 589 6.66 10.56 29.29
C TRP A 589 5.53 10.35 28.28
N LEU A 590 4.47 9.65 28.69
CA LEU A 590 3.36 9.32 27.82
C LEU A 590 2.45 10.55 27.61
N LEU A 591 2.20 10.90 26.35
CA LEU A 591 1.23 11.94 26.00
C LEU A 591 -0.20 11.54 26.42
N PRO A 592 -1.14 12.49 26.56
CA PRO A 592 -2.48 12.20 27.04
C PRO A 592 -3.21 11.26 26.07
N ALA A 593 -3.94 10.29 26.62
CA ALA A 593 -4.63 9.28 25.81
C ALA A 593 -5.63 9.90 24.81
N ASP A 594 -6.31 10.99 25.17
CA ASP A 594 -7.27 11.67 24.28
C ASP A 594 -6.55 12.31 23.08
N SER A 595 -5.42 12.98 23.29
CA SER A 595 -4.60 13.53 22.21
C SER A 595 -4.12 12.42 21.27
N ARG A 596 -3.55 11.35 21.83
CA ARG A 596 -3.01 10.22 21.05
C ARG A 596 -4.07 9.43 20.29
N SER A 597 -5.23 9.18 20.89
CA SER A 597 -6.33 8.41 20.26
C SER A 597 -7.17 9.23 19.27
N SER A 598 -7.12 10.56 19.36
CA SER A 598 -7.80 11.47 18.42
C SER A 598 -6.97 11.78 17.17
N ALA A 599 -5.73 11.30 17.11
CA ALA A 599 -4.82 11.52 15.98
C ALA A 599 -5.44 11.12 14.64
N SER A 600 -5.21 11.97 13.65
CA SER A 600 -5.74 11.84 12.30
C SER A 600 -4.64 11.77 11.24
N THR A 601 -3.41 12.12 11.61
CA THR A 601 -2.20 12.12 10.77
C THR A 601 -1.00 11.68 11.63
N TYR A 602 0.11 11.27 11.01
CA TYR A 602 1.34 10.94 11.78
C TYR A 602 1.94 12.16 12.47
N PHE A 603 1.77 13.36 11.91
CA PHE A 603 2.18 14.62 12.55
C PHE A 603 1.49 14.87 13.89
N ASP A 604 0.28 14.38 14.11
CA ASP A 604 -0.44 14.52 15.39
C ASP A 604 0.27 13.75 16.53
N TRP A 605 1.15 12.79 16.21
CA TRP A 605 2.02 12.13 17.18
C TRP A 605 3.45 12.67 17.15
N LEU A 606 3.99 12.90 15.94
CA LEU A 606 5.38 13.26 15.75
C LEU A 606 5.69 14.67 16.29
N LEU A 607 4.89 15.68 15.94
CA LEU A 607 5.19 17.06 16.31
C LEU A 607 5.13 17.30 17.82
N PRO A 608 4.10 16.83 18.56
CA PRO A 608 4.09 16.94 20.01
C PRO A 608 5.28 16.23 20.69
N SER A 609 5.66 15.07 20.17
CA SER A 609 6.78 14.29 20.71
C SER A 609 8.11 14.99 20.48
N VAL A 610 8.36 15.46 19.25
CA VAL A 610 9.61 16.15 18.87
C VAL A 610 9.73 17.51 19.57
N ALA A 611 8.63 18.25 19.72
CA ALA A 611 8.65 19.57 20.36
C ALA A 611 9.04 19.52 21.85
N ARG A 612 8.98 18.35 22.49
CA ARG A 612 9.46 18.12 23.88
C ARG A 612 10.94 17.70 23.94
N HIS A 613 11.60 17.61 22.79
CA HIS A 613 13.02 17.29 22.70
C HIS A 613 13.87 18.56 22.72
N ARG A 614 15.01 18.53 23.45
CA ARG A 614 15.92 19.68 23.58
C ARG A 614 16.49 20.21 22.26
N ALA A 615 16.60 19.35 21.25
CA ALA A 615 17.16 19.72 19.94
C ALA A 615 16.10 20.32 19.00
N ALA A 616 14.87 20.52 19.47
CA ALA A 616 13.78 21.08 18.69
C ALA A 616 13.77 22.61 18.65
N GLU A 617 14.96 23.23 18.62
CA GLU A 617 15.13 24.70 18.66
C GLU A 617 14.29 25.40 17.60
N ALA A 618 14.27 24.89 16.36
CA ALA A 618 13.48 25.45 15.28
C ALA A 618 11.96 25.41 15.55
N LEU A 619 11.45 24.40 16.27
CA LEU A 619 10.04 24.35 16.66
C LEU A 619 9.76 25.35 17.79
N HIS A 620 10.68 25.49 18.75
CA HIS A 620 10.57 26.47 19.83
C HIS A 620 10.63 27.91 19.33
N GLU A 621 11.49 28.20 18.35
CA GLU A 621 11.53 29.50 17.65
C GLU A 621 10.18 29.82 16.98
N LEU A 622 9.55 28.84 16.33
CA LEU A 622 8.22 29.00 15.72
C LEU A 622 7.10 29.15 16.78
N LEU A 623 7.30 28.60 17.97
CA LEU A 623 6.33 28.62 19.07
C LEU A 623 6.49 29.82 20.00
N GLU A 624 7.56 30.61 19.85
CA GLU A 624 7.95 31.67 20.79
C GLU A 624 8.08 31.17 22.25
N ASP A 625 8.66 29.98 22.44
CA ASP A 625 8.83 29.34 23.76
C ASP A 625 10.31 29.03 24.07
N GLU A 626 10.68 28.88 25.34
CA GLU A 626 12.06 28.58 25.74
C GLU A 626 12.33 27.06 25.81
N PRO A 627 13.38 26.54 25.13
CA PRO A 627 13.75 25.12 25.18
C PRO A 627 14.03 24.57 26.58
N SER A 628 14.34 25.45 27.54
CA SER A 628 14.66 25.11 28.93
C SER A 628 13.45 24.62 29.74
N ARG A 629 12.22 24.93 29.32
CA ARG A 629 10.98 24.71 30.08
C ARG A 629 10.16 23.49 29.66
N THR A 630 10.52 22.83 28.56
CA THR A 630 9.71 21.80 27.87
C THR A 630 10.30 20.38 27.98
N SER A 631 11.29 20.17 28.86
CA SER A 631 12.12 18.96 28.85
C SER A 631 11.56 17.79 29.67
N VAL A 632 11.28 16.68 28.99
CA VAL A 632 11.24 15.35 29.62
C VAL A 632 12.67 14.81 29.68
N PHE A 633 13.24 14.70 30.87
CA PHE A 633 14.63 14.30 31.05
C PHE A 633 14.84 12.79 30.83
N TRP A 634 15.80 12.40 29.97
CA TRP A 634 16.67 11.22 30.20
C TRP A 634 18.13 11.43 29.74
N ILE A 635 19.00 10.58 30.29
CA ILE A 635 20.42 10.78 30.64
C ILE A 635 21.41 10.40 29.51
N ASN A 636 22.35 11.33 29.23
CA ASN A 636 23.66 11.25 28.53
C ASN A 636 23.74 10.74 27.08
N ARG A 637 24.60 11.27 26.19
CA ARG A 637 25.36 12.54 26.08
C ARG A 637 25.89 12.51 24.64
N ASN A 638 25.51 13.50 23.82
CA ASN A 638 25.84 13.68 22.39
C ASN A 638 24.71 13.28 21.42
N GLY A 639 23.47 13.71 21.71
CA GLY A 639 22.36 13.70 20.75
C GLY A 639 22.18 15.07 20.14
N GLY A 640 22.41 15.18 18.83
CA GLY A 640 21.89 16.26 18.00
C GLY A 640 20.76 15.71 17.14
N CYS A 641 19.65 16.42 17.05
CA CYS A 641 18.66 16.24 15.98
C CYS A 641 18.70 17.57 15.22
N SER A 642 19.09 17.58 13.94
CA SER A 642 19.09 18.80 13.15
C SER A 642 17.76 18.94 12.43
N LEU A 643 16.91 19.86 12.86
CA LEU A 643 15.88 20.42 11.99
C LEU A 643 16.60 21.34 10.99
N SER A 644 16.72 20.91 9.74
CA SER A 644 17.21 21.80 8.69
C SER A 644 16.21 22.93 8.51
N ARG A 645 16.72 24.17 8.62
CA ARG A 645 15.95 25.42 8.49
C ARG A 645 14.98 25.35 7.32
N LEU A 646 13.77 25.86 7.54
CA LEU A 646 12.93 26.39 6.48
C LEU A 646 13.83 27.26 5.58
N PRO A 647 13.87 27.06 4.25
CA PRO A 647 14.62 27.94 3.39
C PRO A 647 14.22 29.39 3.69
N ASP A 648 15.21 30.20 4.02
CA ASP A 648 15.05 31.65 4.14
C ASP A 648 14.69 32.17 2.75
N PHE A 649 13.38 32.31 2.51
CA PHE A 649 12.83 32.81 1.26
C PHE A 649 13.14 34.30 1.01
N SER A 650 13.94 34.96 1.86
CA SER A 650 14.41 36.32 1.60
C SER A 650 15.51 36.41 0.52
N LYS A 651 16.08 35.28 0.06
CA LYS A 651 17.10 35.25 -1.01
C LYS A 651 16.83 34.29 -2.18
N VAL A 652 15.60 33.79 -2.33
CA VAL A 652 15.15 33.28 -3.63
C VAL A 652 14.68 34.49 -4.43
N THR A 653 15.52 34.89 -5.38
CA THR A 653 15.29 35.92 -6.37
C THR A 653 13.87 35.85 -6.92
N GLN A 654 13.19 37.00 -7.00
CA GLN A 654 11.96 37.22 -7.77
C GLN A 654 11.95 36.40 -9.07
N ARG A 655 11.35 35.22 -9.05
CA ARG A 655 10.83 34.56 -10.25
C ARG A 655 9.38 34.24 -9.97
N ARG A 656 8.54 35.18 -10.42
CA ARG A 656 7.09 35.02 -10.51
C ARG A 656 6.76 33.68 -11.17
N SER A 657 5.66 33.10 -10.72
CA SER A 657 4.94 31.91 -11.23
C SER A 657 4.62 31.92 -12.74
N SER A 658 5.01 32.96 -13.47
CA SER A 658 4.91 33.07 -14.92
C SER A 658 6.05 32.39 -15.71
N SER A 659 7.10 31.90 -15.05
CA SER A 659 8.31 31.39 -15.74
C SER A 659 8.44 29.86 -15.86
N ILE A 660 7.51 29.08 -15.30
CA ILE A 660 7.48 27.60 -15.46
C ILE A 660 6.67 27.17 -16.71
N ARG A 661 5.93 28.07 -17.36
CA ARG A 661 5.14 27.76 -18.58
C ARG A 661 5.83 28.06 -19.92
N ASN A 662 6.98 28.73 -19.96
CA ASN A 662 7.63 29.15 -21.21
C ASN A 662 9.04 28.54 -21.40
N GLY A 663 9.14 27.21 -21.26
CA GLY A 663 10.37 26.44 -21.50
C GLY A 663 10.29 25.42 -22.64
N CYS A 664 9.22 25.45 -23.44
CA CYS A 664 9.03 24.59 -24.62
C CYS A 664 8.83 25.45 -25.87
N SER A 665 9.92 26.02 -26.39
CA SER A 665 10.02 26.42 -27.79
C SER A 665 11.48 26.60 -28.18
N CYS A 666 12.11 25.50 -28.59
CA CYS A 666 12.92 25.31 -29.79
C CYS A 666 13.42 23.87 -29.81
#